data_AF-A0A428X1U3-F1
#
_entry.id   AF-A0A428X1U3-F1
#
_cell.length_a   1.000
_cell.length_b   1.000
_cell.length_c   1.000
_cell.angle_alpha   90.00
_cell.angle_beta   90.00
_cell.angle_gamma   90.00
#
_symmetry.space_group_name_H-M   'P 1'
#
loop_
_entity.id
_entity.type
_entity.pdbx_description
1 polymer ?
#
loop_
_entity_poly.entity_id
_entity_poly.type
_entity_poly.pdbx_seq_one_letter_code
_entity_poly.pdbx_strand_id
1 'polypeptide(L)'
;MESAEIRRRWLSFFEERGHTVVPSASLIADDPTLLLVPAGMVPFKPYFLGEVKPPYPRAASVQKCVRTPDIEEVGKTTRHGTFFQMCGNFSFGDYFKEGAIKLAWELLTGSVEHGGYGLDPEKLWITVYEEDDEAERIWREVIGVPAERIQRLGKEHNYWSMGVPGPCGPCSEINYDRGPEFGEEGGPAVNDERYVEIWNLVFMQYERGAGSGKTDFPILGELPSKNIDTGLGMERLAMILQGVRNMYETDTLRVVMDKATELTGVRYGAAQGSDVSLRVVADHLRTSVMLIGDGVTPGNEGRGYVLRRIMRRAIRNMRLLGATGPVVGELVDTVIGSMGEQYPELITDRKRIETVALAEEAAFLKTLKAGTNILDTAVSETRSAGRTVLPGDKAFLLHDTWGFPIDLTLEMAAEQGLSVDEEGFRRLMKEQRERAKADARAKKTGHADVSSYREVADRAGATVFTGYTDTEGESTVVGLLVDGVPSPAAQEGDEVEVVLDRTPFYAEGGGQQADTGRIRLDTGAVVEVRDVQQPVPGVSVHKGVVQVGEVTLGAAAHAVIDVIRRRSIARAHSATHLTHQALRDALGPTAAQAGSENAPGRFRFDFGSPTAVPGTVLTDVEQKINEVLARELDVTAEVMSMDEAKQQGAIAEFGEKYGDRVRVVTIGDFSKELCGGTHVHNTAQLGLVKLLGESSIGSGVRRVEALVGVDAYQFLAREHTVVSQLTQLVKGRPEELPEKISGMLAKLKDAEKEIERFRAEKVLQAAAGLAAGAKDVRGVALAAGRVPDGTGADDLRKLVLDVRGRIQGGRPAVVALFTVVKDRPLTVIATNEAARERGIKAGELVRTAAKTLGGGGGGKDDVAQGGGQNPAAIDEAVAAVERLVAEKA
;
A
#
# COMPACT_ATOMS: atom_id res chain seq x y z
N MET A 1 18.69 9.70 35.19
CA MET A 1 19.50 8.65 34.55
C MET A 1 19.11 8.58 33.08
N GLU A 2 20.07 8.65 32.15
CA GLU A 2 19.81 8.58 30.70
C GLU A 2 19.26 7.21 30.29
N SER A 3 18.45 7.16 29.23
CA SER A 3 17.80 5.92 28.76
C SER A 3 18.83 4.85 28.34
N ALA A 4 19.93 5.26 27.70
CA ALA A 4 21.02 4.34 27.32
C ALA A 4 21.71 3.70 28.54
N GLU A 5 21.81 4.42 29.66
CA GLU A 5 22.36 3.87 30.91
C GLU A 5 21.40 2.88 31.57
N ILE A 6 20.09 3.17 31.56
CA ILE A 6 19.07 2.23 32.03
C ILE A 6 19.15 0.91 31.25
N ARG A 7 19.28 0.98 29.92
CA ARG A 7 19.46 -0.19 29.05
C ARG A 7 20.69 -1.01 29.42
N ARG A 8 21.85 -0.37 29.57
CA ARG A 8 23.10 -1.08 29.94
C ARG A 8 22.97 -1.77 31.29
N ARG A 9 22.47 -1.05 32.30
CA ARG A 9 22.26 -1.59 33.65
C ARG A 9 21.33 -2.78 33.66
N TRP A 10 20.21 -2.70 32.93
CA TRP A 10 19.29 -3.82 32.78
C TRP A 10 20.01 -5.07 32.26
N LEU A 11 20.71 -4.95 31.13
CA LEU A 11 21.36 -6.09 30.50
C LEU A 11 22.48 -6.67 31.37
N SER A 12 23.33 -5.82 31.95
CA SER A 12 24.42 -6.25 32.84
C SER A 12 23.90 -6.91 34.12
N PHE A 13 22.86 -6.37 34.75
CA PHE A 13 22.28 -6.94 35.97
C PHE A 13 21.81 -8.39 35.78
N PHE A 14 21.14 -8.68 34.67
CA PHE A 14 20.65 -10.02 34.36
C PHE A 14 21.75 -10.93 33.83
N GLU A 15 22.70 -10.40 33.06
CA GLU A 15 23.89 -11.16 32.61
C GLU A 15 24.72 -11.68 33.81
N GLU A 16 24.98 -10.83 34.79
CA GLU A 16 25.68 -11.20 36.04
C GLU A 16 24.94 -12.28 36.85
N ARG A 17 23.62 -12.38 36.65
CA ARG A 17 22.76 -13.40 37.27
C ARG A 17 22.52 -14.60 36.35
N GLY A 18 23.25 -14.65 35.24
CA GLY A 18 23.40 -15.77 34.33
C GLY A 18 22.35 -15.88 33.24
N HIS A 19 21.55 -14.83 33.01
CA HIS A 19 20.69 -14.73 31.84
C HIS A 19 21.52 -14.53 30.58
N THR A 20 21.12 -15.14 29.47
CA THR A 20 21.74 -14.86 28.17
C THR A 20 21.20 -13.54 27.64
N VAL A 21 22.08 -12.58 27.33
CA VAL A 21 21.68 -11.32 26.69
C VAL A 21 21.33 -11.59 25.22
N VAL A 22 20.08 -11.30 24.85
CA VAL A 22 19.56 -11.50 23.49
C VAL A 22 19.34 -10.13 22.84
N PRO A 23 19.83 -9.91 21.60
CA PRO A 23 19.55 -8.69 20.86
C PRO A 23 18.05 -8.46 20.64
N SER A 24 17.68 -7.20 20.46
CA SER A 24 16.32 -6.83 20.06
C SER A 24 15.97 -7.47 18.72
N ALA A 25 14.85 -8.18 18.64
CA ALA A 25 14.31 -8.69 17.38
C ALA A 25 13.70 -7.55 16.55
N SER A 26 13.47 -7.82 15.26
CA SER A 26 12.77 -6.90 14.36
C SER A 26 11.36 -6.59 14.87
N LEU A 27 10.89 -5.36 14.65
CA LEU A 27 9.49 -4.97 14.85
C LEU A 27 8.52 -5.71 13.93
N ILE A 28 9.01 -6.31 12.85
CA ILE A 28 8.24 -7.18 11.97
C ILE A 28 8.02 -8.52 12.69
N ALA A 29 6.78 -8.80 13.09
CA ALA A 29 6.45 -10.05 13.77
C ALA A 29 6.46 -11.25 12.82
N ASP A 30 7.10 -12.34 13.22
CA ASP A 30 7.06 -13.63 12.54
C ASP A 30 5.75 -14.40 12.79
N ASP A 31 5.02 -14.04 13.86
CA ASP A 31 3.73 -14.63 14.21
C ASP A 31 2.65 -14.22 13.18
N PRO A 32 1.98 -15.18 12.50
CA PRO A 32 0.99 -14.88 11.46
C PRO A 32 -0.26 -14.15 11.97
N THR A 33 -0.47 -14.11 13.29
CA THR A 33 -1.58 -13.39 13.92
C THR A 33 -1.24 -11.92 14.24
N LEU A 34 0.01 -11.52 14.08
CA LEU A 34 0.50 -10.19 14.43
C LEU A 34 1.14 -9.47 13.24
N LEU A 35 0.87 -8.16 13.11
CA LEU A 35 1.58 -7.33 12.14
C LEU A 35 2.93 -6.85 12.67
N LEU A 36 2.97 -6.38 13.91
CA LEU A 36 4.17 -5.83 14.55
C LEU A 36 4.38 -6.52 15.89
N VAL A 37 5.56 -6.40 16.49
CA VAL A 37 5.87 -6.94 17.82
C VAL A 37 5.32 -6.02 18.92
N PRO A 38 4.24 -6.39 19.65
CA PRO A 38 3.67 -5.56 20.71
C PRO A 38 4.28 -5.79 22.11
N ALA A 39 5.09 -6.83 22.29
CA ALA A 39 5.62 -7.22 23.60
C ALA A 39 6.97 -7.95 23.48
N GLY A 40 7.77 -7.87 24.54
CA GLY A 40 9.11 -8.47 24.64
C GLY A 40 9.12 -9.98 24.53
N MET A 41 8.05 -10.65 24.94
CA MET A 41 7.97 -12.11 24.91
C MET A 41 7.77 -12.72 23.52
N VAL A 42 7.25 -11.95 22.55
CA VAL A 42 6.83 -12.44 21.22
C VAL A 42 7.89 -13.26 20.49
N PRO A 43 9.18 -12.84 20.44
CA PRO A 43 10.24 -13.64 19.83
C PRO A 43 10.47 -15.00 20.52
N PHE A 44 10.05 -15.16 21.78
CA PHE A 44 10.23 -16.35 22.59
C PHE A 44 8.98 -17.24 22.69
N LYS A 45 7.87 -16.87 22.03
CA LYS A 45 6.60 -17.61 22.06
C LYS A 45 6.77 -19.13 21.86
N PRO A 46 7.55 -19.62 20.86
CA PRO A 46 7.69 -21.06 20.63
C PRO A 46 8.35 -21.81 21.79
N TYR A 47 9.18 -21.12 22.59
CA TYR A 47 9.83 -21.71 23.76
C TYR A 47 8.85 -21.89 24.92
N PHE A 48 7.97 -20.93 25.15
CA PHE A 48 6.94 -21.02 26.20
C PHE A 48 5.91 -22.13 25.91
N LEU A 49 5.56 -22.32 24.64
CA LEU A 49 4.64 -23.36 24.19
C LEU A 49 5.29 -24.75 24.10
N GLY A 50 6.63 -24.83 24.20
CA GLY A 50 7.37 -26.09 24.03
C GLY A 50 7.44 -26.59 22.59
N GLU A 51 7.10 -25.75 21.62
CA GLU A 51 7.20 -26.06 20.18
C GLU A 51 8.68 -26.21 19.75
N VAL A 52 9.55 -25.40 20.36
CA VAL A 52 11.00 -25.42 20.12
C VAL A 52 11.72 -25.46 21.46
N LYS A 53 12.76 -26.29 21.56
CA LYS A 53 13.61 -26.31 22.76
C LYS A 53 14.40 -24.99 22.85
N PRO A 54 14.30 -24.25 23.98
CA PRO A 54 15.05 -23.01 24.12
C PRO A 54 16.57 -23.30 24.15
N PRO A 55 17.39 -22.47 23.48
CA PRO A 55 18.84 -22.65 23.45
C PRO A 55 19.53 -22.27 24.78
N TYR A 56 18.81 -21.59 25.68
CA TYR A 56 19.24 -21.18 27.01
C TYR A 56 18.08 -21.32 28.01
N PRO A 57 18.35 -21.57 29.31
CA PRO A 57 17.29 -21.68 30.32
C PRO A 57 16.69 -20.32 30.73
N ARG A 58 17.42 -19.22 30.49
CA ARG A 58 17.05 -17.85 30.88
C ARG A 58 17.63 -16.82 29.92
N ALA A 59 16.90 -15.75 29.66
CA ALA A 59 17.29 -14.70 28.73
C ALA A 59 16.92 -13.30 29.22
N ALA A 60 17.66 -12.28 28.79
CA ALA A 60 17.31 -10.89 29.00
C ALA A 60 17.45 -10.09 27.70
N SER A 61 16.50 -9.19 27.43
CA SER A 61 16.52 -8.34 26.24
C SER A 61 15.91 -6.97 26.52
N VAL A 62 16.22 -6.01 25.65
CA VAL A 62 15.49 -4.74 25.52
C VAL A 62 14.84 -4.71 24.14
N GLN A 63 13.57 -5.10 24.09
CA GLN A 63 12.84 -5.34 22.85
C GLN A 63 12.17 -4.05 22.35
N LYS A 64 12.39 -3.71 21.07
CA LYS A 64 11.59 -2.72 20.35
C LYS A 64 10.15 -3.20 20.29
N CYS A 65 9.20 -2.39 20.73
CA CYS A 65 7.77 -2.73 20.66
C CYS A 65 6.97 -1.61 20.01
N VAL A 66 5.97 -1.98 19.22
CA VAL A 66 4.98 -1.04 18.66
C VAL A 66 3.56 -1.47 19.00
N ARG A 67 2.76 -0.52 19.51
CA ARG A 67 1.33 -0.67 19.77
C ARG A 67 0.56 0.51 19.18
N THR A 68 -0.59 0.21 18.58
CA THR A 68 -1.49 1.21 17.99
C THR A 68 -2.95 1.19 18.49
N PRO A 69 -3.44 0.24 19.33
CA PRO A 69 -4.80 0.35 19.88
C PRO A 69 -5.06 1.69 20.59
N ASP A 70 -4.08 2.18 21.34
CA ASP A 70 -4.17 3.40 22.15
C ASP A 70 -3.58 4.64 21.45
N ILE A 71 -3.50 4.64 20.12
CA ILE A 71 -2.88 5.72 19.35
C ILE A 71 -3.56 7.09 19.57
N GLU A 72 -4.83 7.10 19.99
CA GLU A 72 -5.57 8.32 20.29
C GLU A 72 -5.25 8.91 21.67
N GLU A 73 -4.62 8.14 22.57
CA GLU A 73 -4.17 8.59 23.90
C GLU A 73 -2.76 9.21 23.89
N VAL A 74 -2.05 9.04 22.77
CA VAL A 74 -0.70 9.57 22.58
C VAL A 74 -0.73 11.09 22.58
N GLY A 75 0.14 11.69 23.38
CA GLY A 75 0.28 13.13 23.62
C GLY A 75 -0.68 13.68 24.67
N LYS A 76 -1.80 13.01 24.93
CA LYS A 76 -2.83 13.42 25.90
C LYS A 76 -2.50 12.97 27.31
N THR A 77 -2.19 11.68 27.44
CA THR A 77 -1.81 11.07 28.73
C THR A 77 -0.31 11.20 28.98
N THR A 78 0.13 10.93 30.20
CA THR A 78 1.55 11.05 30.58
C THR A 78 2.43 9.85 30.19
N ARG A 79 1.82 8.75 29.73
CA ARG A 79 2.45 7.40 29.72
C ARG A 79 2.21 6.54 28.46
N HIS A 80 1.37 6.97 27.51
CA HIS A 80 1.09 6.17 26.31
C HIS A 80 2.00 6.58 25.14
N GLY A 81 2.57 5.62 24.44
CA GLY A 81 3.36 5.82 23.23
C GLY A 81 3.04 4.76 22.20
N THR A 82 3.31 5.04 20.93
CA THR A 82 3.20 4.02 19.88
C THR A 82 4.41 3.11 19.85
N PHE A 83 5.61 3.67 19.99
CA PHE A 83 6.86 2.92 20.17
C PHE A 83 7.34 3.04 21.61
N PHE A 84 7.82 1.94 22.16
CA PHE A 84 8.46 1.91 23.46
C PHE A 84 9.44 0.73 23.53
N GLN A 85 10.33 0.77 24.52
CA GLN A 85 11.31 -0.28 24.74
C GLN A 85 10.87 -1.12 25.94
N MET A 86 10.65 -2.41 25.69
CA MET A 86 10.28 -3.35 26.75
C MET A 86 11.51 -4.10 27.24
N CYS A 87 11.91 -3.82 28.48
CA CYS A 87 12.95 -4.55 29.17
C CYS A 87 12.36 -5.86 29.70
N GLY A 88 12.86 -6.99 29.22
CA GLY A 88 12.33 -8.31 29.57
C GLY A 88 13.39 -9.25 30.11
N ASN A 89 13.06 -9.97 31.17
CA ASN A 89 13.81 -11.11 31.67
C ASN A 89 12.91 -12.34 31.61
N PHE A 90 13.44 -13.42 31.03
CA PHE A 90 12.67 -14.61 30.70
C PHE A 90 13.27 -15.82 31.40
N SER A 91 12.39 -16.70 31.88
CA SER A 91 12.73 -18.01 32.41
C SER A 91 11.96 -19.06 31.64
N PHE A 92 12.66 -20.06 31.12
CA PHE A 92 12.07 -21.19 30.40
C PHE A 92 12.12 -22.44 31.29
N GLY A 93 11.36 -22.42 32.40
CA GLY A 93 11.32 -23.50 33.38
C GLY A 93 12.45 -23.51 34.43
N ASP A 94 13.28 -22.46 34.52
CA ASP A 94 14.44 -22.39 35.43
C ASP A 94 14.08 -21.85 36.83
N TYR A 95 13.49 -20.66 36.87
CA TYR A 95 12.91 -20.05 38.07
C TYR A 95 11.48 -19.53 37.80
N PHE A 96 10.74 -19.26 38.87
CA PHE A 96 9.36 -18.77 38.81
C PHE A 96 9.13 -17.55 39.73
N LYS A 97 7.96 -17.40 40.36
CA LYS A 97 7.51 -16.20 41.08
C LYS A 97 8.54 -15.62 42.05
N GLU A 98 9.05 -16.42 43.00
CA GLU A 98 9.96 -15.92 44.03
C GLU A 98 11.27 -15.38 43.43
N GLY A 99 11.82 -16.08 42.43
CA GLY A 99 13.02 -15.63 41.72
C GLY A 99 12.77 -14.32 40.96
N ALA A 100 11.68 -14.24 40.20
CA ALA A 100 11.32 -13.04 39.44
C ALA A 100 11.12 -11.83 40.34
N ILE A 101 10.38 -12.00 41.45
CA ILE A 101 10.08 -10.94 42.41
C ILE A 101 11.36 -10.44 43.11
N LYS A 102 12.25 -11.34 43.54
CA LYS A 102 13.53 -10.97 44.16
C LYS A 102 14.41 -10.16 43.22
N LEU A 103 14.56 -10.64 41.98
CA LEU A 103 15.36 -9.97 40.95
C LEU A 103 14.81 -8.58 40.64
N ALA A 104 13.49 -8.46 40.50
CA ALA A 104 12.85 -7.19 40.21
C ALA A 104 13.05 -6.17 41.34
N TRP A 105 12.81 -6.60 42.58
CA TRP A 105 12.98 -5.74 43.75
C TRP A 105 14.43 -5.30 43.95
N GLU A 106 15.38 -6.23 43.81
CA GLU A 106 16.81 -5.97 43.92
C GLU A 106 17.26 -4.90 42.91
N LEU A 107 16.86 -5.02 41.65
CA LEU A 107 17.26 -4.06 40.61
C LEU A 107 16.65 -2.68 40.84
N LEU A 108 15.35 -2.61 41.19
CA LEU A 108 14.67 -1.33 41.40
C LEU A 108 15.21 -0.56 42.61
N THR A 109 15.41 -1.24 43.74
CA THR A 109 15.76 -0.61 45.02
C THR A 109 17.26 -0.58 45.32
N GLY A 110 18.04 -1.42 44.64
CA GLY A 110 19.50 -1.46 44.78
C GLY A 110 20.13 -0.11 44.47
N SER A 111 21.19 0.25 45.20
CA SER A 111 21.85 1.56 45.02
C SER A 111 22.43 1.72 43.61
N VAL A 112 22.42 2.96 43.11
CA VAL A 112 23.00 3.30 41.80
C VAL A 112 24.50 2.95 41.72
N GLU A 113 25.24 3.05 42.82
CA GLU A 113 26.66 2.68 42.89
C GLU A 113 26.89 1.17 42.63
N HIS A 114 25.95 0.32 43.05
CA HIS A 114 26.02 -1.14 42.91
C HIS A 114 25.19 -1.67 41.74
N GLY A 115 24.96 -0.84 40.71
CA GLY A 115 24.27 -1.28 39.48
C GLY A 115 22.74 -1.26 39.52
N GLY A 116 22.11 -0.94 40.67
CA GLY A 116 20.66 -0.77 40.77
C GLY A 116 20.14 0.59 40.29
N TYR A 117 18.84 0.82 40.42
CA TYR A 117 18.19 2.08 40.05
C TYR A 117 17.97 3.07 41.20
N GLY A 118 18.11 2.61 42.46
CA GLY A 118 18.03 3.45 43.65
C GLY A 118 16.65 4.04 43.92
N LEU A 119 15.57 3.37 43.48
CA LEU A 119 14.21 3.80 43.80
C LEU A 119 13.93 3.60 45.29
N ASP A 120 13.26 4.58 45.87
CA ASP A 120 12.80 4.54 47.25
C ASP A 120 11.76 3.41 47.44
N PRO A 121 12.05 2.37 48.25
CA PRO A 121 11.11 1.29 48.52
C PRO A 121 9.77 1.75 49.07
N GLU A 122 9.72 2.91 49.75
CA GLU A 122 8.48 3.44 50.33
C GLU A 122 7.50 3.97 49.28
N LYS A 123 8.00 4.26 48.08
CA LYS A 123 7.20 4.71 46.95
C LYS A 123 6.71 3.58 46.05
N LEU A 124 7.12 2.34 46.31
CA LEU A 124 6.72 1.19 45.51
C LEU A 124 5.42 0.56 46.05
N TRP A 125 4.48 0.34 45.14
CA TRP A 125 3.19 -0.29 45.36
C TRP A 125 3.07 -1.51 44.47
N ILE A 126 2.43 -2.55 44.99
CA ILE A 126 2.33 -3.85 44.32
C ILE A 126 0.86 -4.15 44.04
N THR A 127 0.57 -4.62 42.82
CA THR A 127 -0.70 -5.27 42.52
C THR A 127 -0.47 -6.76 42.24
N VAL A 128 -1.42 -7.60 42.64
CA VAL A 128 -1.41 -9.05 42.40
C VAL A 128 -2.79 -9.50 41.91
N TYR A 129 -2.81 -10.61 41.16
CA TYR A 129 -4.07 -11.21 40.74
C TYR A 129 -4.89 -11.65 41.96
N GLU A 130 -6.19 -11.39 41.93
CA GLU A 130 -7.09 -11.64 43.07
C GLU A 130 -7.07 -13.09 43.58
N GLU A 131 -6.70 -14.06 42.72
CA GLU A 131 -6.60 -15.49 43.06
C GLU A 131 -5.13 -15.97 43.26
N ASP A 132 -4.13 -15.08 43.22
CA ASP A 132 -2.71 -15.45 43.35
C ASP A 132 -2.14 -15.21 44.77
N ASP A 133 -2.50 -16.09 45.69
CA ASP A 133 -2.03 -16.06 47.09
C ASP A 133 -0.51 -16.24 47.23
N GLU A 134 0.12 -16.95 46.28
CA GLU A 134 1.55 -17.21 46.29
C GLU A 134 2.35 -15.92 46.05
N ALA A 135 1.94 -15.12 45.06
CA ALA A 135 2.58 -13.85 44.76
C ALA A 135 2.46 -12.85 45.93
N GLU A 136 1.27 -12.70 46.52
CA GLU A 136 1.08 -11.82 47.70
C GLU A 136 2.00 -12.23 48.85
N ARG A 137 2.05 -13.54 49.17
CA ARG A 137 2.88 -14.05 50.26
C ARG A 137 4.36 -13.72 50.04
N ILE A 138 4.86 -13.89 48.81
CA ILE A 138 6.27 -13.58 48.49
C ILE A 138 6.53 -12.09 48.71
N TRP A 139 5.69 -11.20 48.18
CA TRP A 139 5.85 -9.75 48.36
C TRP A 139 5.83 -9.34 49.83
N ARG A 140 4.91 -9.90 50.62
CA ARG A 140 4.76 -9.55 52.04
C ARG A 140 5.84 -10.14 52.92
N GLU A 141 6.13 -11.43 52.79
CA GLU A 141 6.94 -12.19 53.75
C GLU A 141 8.41 -12.33 53.33
N VAL A 142 8.68 -12.41 52.02
CA VAL A 142 10.05 -12.59 51.50
C VAL A 142 10.69 -11.26 51.15
N ILE A 143 9.95 -10.35 50.52
CA ILE A 143 10.44 -9.01 50.19
C ILE A 143 10.23 -8.03 51.34
N GLY A 144 9.13 -8.15 52.07
CA GLY A 144 8.81 -7.27 53.20
C GLY A 144 8.02 -6.02 52.82
N VAL A 145 7.26 -6.05 51.72
CA VAL A 145 6.36 -4.94 51.36
C VAL A 145 5.18 -4.90 52.36
N PRO A 146 4.85 -3.74 52.96
CA PRO A 146 3.71 -3.61 53.85
C PRO A 146 2.39 -3.98 53.18
N ALA A 147 1.49 -4.63 53.92
CA ALA A 147 0.24 -5.17 53.38
C ALA A 147 -0.67 -4.09 52.78
N GLU A 148 -0.67 -2.89 53.33
CA GLU A 148 -1.41 -1.73 52.84
C GLU A 148 -0.96 -1.25 51.45
N ARG A 149 0.25 -1.63 51.01
CA ARG A 149 0.79 -1.33 49.67
C ARG A 149 0.69 -2.49 48.69
N ILE A 150 0.02 -3.58 49.05
CA ILE A 150 -0.24 -4.73 48.18
C ILE A 150 -1.74 -4.80 47.90
N GLN A 151 -2.14 -4.64 46.64
CA GLN A 151 -3.55 -4.61 46.21
C GLN A 151 -3.90 -5.82 45.34
N ARG A 152 -5.06 -6.44 45.60
CA ARG A 152 -5.61 -7.50 44.75
C ARG A 152 -6.52 -6.90 43.70
N LEU A 153 -6.24 -7.16 42.42
CA LEU A 153 -7.09 -6.75 41.31
C LEU A 153 -7.52 -7.93 40.45
N GLY A 154 -8.64 -7.76 39.75
CA GLY A 154 -9.22 -8.79 38.92
C GLY A 154 -8.47 -9.06 37.62
N LYS A 155 -9.02 -9.98 36.83
CA LYS A 155 -8.41 -10.50 35.59
C LYS A 155 -8.09 -9.43 34.54
N GLU A 156 -8.80 -8.31 34.55
CA GLU A 156 -8.55 -7.19 33.63
C GLU A 156 -7.19 -6.51 33.84
N HIS A 157 -6.72 -6.47 35.10
CA HIS A 157 -5.49 -5.77 35.49
C HIS A 157 -4.33 -6.74 35.70
N ASN A 158 -4.54 -7.80 36.49
CA ASN A 158 -3.48 -8.69 36.93
C ASN A 158 -3.52 -10.08 36.29
N TYR A 159 -4.02 -10.18 35.05
CA TYR A 159 -3.91 -11.41 34.27
C TYR A 159 -3.48 -11.08 32.84
N TRP A 160 -2.38 -11.67 32.40
CA TRP A 160 -1.77 -11.32 31.14
C TRP A 160 -2.00 -12.39 30.07
N SER A 161 -2.28 -11.94 28.85
CA SER A 161 -2.27 -12.76 27.64
C SER A 161 -2.03 -11.91 26.40
N MET A 162 -1.64 -12.52 25.29
CA MET A 162 -1.38 -11.82 24.02
C MET A 162 -2.64 -11.30 23.30
N GLY A 163 -3.85 -11.57 23.81
CA GLY A 163 -5.10 -11.27 23.11
C GLY A 163 -5.47 -12.28 22.01
N VAL A 164 -4.56 -13.21 21.68
CA VAL A 164 -4.72 -14.32 20.74
C VAL A 164 -4.34 -15.63 21.43
N PRO A 165 -4.64 -16.81 20.85
CA PRO A 165 -4.19 -18.08 21.40
C PRO A 165 -2.68 -18.14 21.62
N GLY A 166 -2.27 -18.62 22.79
CA GLY A 166 -0.87 -18.65 23.22
C GLY A 166 -0.67 -18.65 24.74
N PRO A 167 0.57 -18.49 25.20
CA PRO A 167 0.89 -18.55 26.63
C PRO A 167 0.25 -17.39 27.40
N CYS A 168 -0.19 -17.66 28.62
CA CYS A 168 -0.84 -16.70 29.52
C CYS A 168 -0.65 -17.10 30.99
N GLY A 169 -1.01 -16.19 31.90
CA GLY A 169 -0.98 -16.47 33.33
C GLY A 169 -1.35 -15.26 34.19
N PRO A 170 -1.50 -15.47 35.52
CA PRO A 170 -1.62 -14.38 36.46
C PRO A 170 -0.34 -13.53 36.44
N CYS A 171 -0.46 -12.26 36.82
CA CYS A 171 0.70 -11.39 36.91
C CYS A 171 0.65 -10.49 38.15
N SER A 172 1.81 -9.95 38.50
CA SER A 172 1.96 -8.95 39.56
C SER A 172 2.68 -7.73 39.00
N GLU A 173 2.19 -6.54 39.30
CA GLU A 173 2.76 -5.30 38.76
C GLU A 173 3.37 -4.45 39.89
N ILE A 174 4.52 -3.85 39.58
CA ILE A 174 5.21 -2.90 40.44
C ILE A 174 4.88 -1.50 39.92
N ASN A 175 4.36 -0.67 40.82
CA ASN A 175 3.89 0.68 40.55
C ASN A 175 4.68 1.67 41.40
N TYR A 176 4.97 2.84 40.86
CA TYR A 176 5.70 3.90 41.56
C TYR A 176 4.78 5.08 41.89
N ASP A 177 4.71 5.46 43.17
CA ASP A 177 4.01 6.65 43.63
C ASP A 177 4.79 7.92 43.28
N ARG A 178 4.27 8.67 42.32
CA ARG A 178 4.86 9.92 41.83
C ARG A 178 4.61 11.11 42.74
N GLY A 179 3.70 10.99 43.72
CA GLY A 179 3.36 12.00 44.70
C GLY A 179 1.99 12.67 44.48
N PRO A 180 1.53 13.45 45.48
CA PRO A 180 0.17 14.01 45.51
C PRO A 180 -0.17 14.95 44.35
N GLU A 181 0.81 15.57 43.69
CA GLU A 181 0.52 16.46 42.54
C GLU A 181 0.02 15.72 41.29
N PHE A 182 0.04 14.39 41.29
CA PHE A 182 -0.38 13.55 40.15
C PHE A 182 -1.72 12.81 40.37
N GLY A 183 -2.35 12.95 41.53
CA GLY A 183 -3.65 12.30 41.78
C GLY A 183 -3.94 11.95 43.23
N GLU A 184 -5.11 11.37 43.44
CA GLU A 184 -5.61 10.94 44.74
C GLU A 184 -4.76 9.82 45.34
N GLU A 185 -4.68 9.77 46.68
CA GLU A 185 -4.02 8.69 47.41
C GLU A 185 -4.91 7.45 47.46
N GLY A 186 -4.30 6.27 47.48
CA GLY A 186 -5.05 5.00 47.60
C GLY A 186 -4.49 3.84 46.77
N GLY A 187 -3.31 4.01 46.17
CA GLY A 187 -2.66 2.99 45.36
C GLY A 187 -3.17 2.89 43.91
N PRO A 188 -2.59 1.97 43.12
CA PRO A 188 -2.95 1.74 41.71
C PRO A 188 -4.44 1.51 41.44
N ALA A 189 -5.19 0.94 42.39
CA ALA A 189 -6.64 0.71 42.25
C ALA A 189 -7.45 2.01 42.17
N VAL A 190 -6.92 3.12 42.69
CA VAL A 190 -7.61 4.41 42.79
C VAL A 190 -7.17 5.38 41.69
N ASN A 191 -5.87 5.41 41.38
CA ASN A 191 -5.33 6.38 40.42
C ASN A 191 -4.08 5.87 39.68
N ASP A 192 -4.22 5.58 38.39
CA ASP A 192 -3.14 5.06 37.55
C ASP A 192 -2.19 6.14 36.98
N GLU A 193 -2.47 7.42 37.22
CA GLU A 193 -1.62 8.56 36.84
C GLU A 193 -0.58 8.90 37.92
N ARG A 194 -0.97 8.79 39.19
CA ARG A 194 -0.09 8.92 40.36
C ARG A 194 0.73 7.66 40.58
N TYR A 195 0.08 6.50 40.57
CA TYR A 195 0.73 5.20 40.76
C TYR A 195 0.99 4.56 39.40
N VAL A 196 2.14 4.87 38.82
CA VAL A 196 2.45 4.45 37.46
C VAL A 196 3.08 3.05 37.47
N GLU A 197 2.46 2.12 36.74
CA GLU A 197 3.01 0.80 36.48
C GLU A 197 4.32 0.92 35.71
N ILE A 198 5.40 0.37 36.28
CA ILE A 198 6.75 0.40 35.70
C ILE A 198 7.24 -0.98 35.30
N TRP A 199 6.75 -2.04 35.95
CA TRP A 199 7.19 -3.40 35.68
C TRP A 199 6.06 -4.40 35.94
N ASN A 200 5.68 -5.16 34.92
CA ASN A 200 4.77 -6.28 35.03
C ASN A 200 5.53 -7.62 35.04
N LEU A 201 5.27 -8.45 36.06
CA LEU A 201 5.82 -9.79 36.24
C LEU A 201 4.74 -10.83 35.91
N VAL A 202 4.82 -11.45 34.74
CA VAL A 202 3.86 -12.44 34.25
C VAL A 202 4.31 -13.85 34.59
N PHE A 203 3.46 -14.58 35.28
CA PHE A 203 3.70 -15.94 35.74
C PHE A 203 3.05 -16.93 34.76
N MET A 204 3.67 -17.09 33.59
CA MET A 204 3.14 -17.91 32.51
C MET A 204 3.07 -19.39 32.92
N GLN A 205 1.87 -19.93 32.96
CA GLN A 205 1.63 -21.33 33.34
C GLN A 205 0.44 -21.96 32.61
N TYR A 206 -0.27 -21.20 31.78
CA TYR A 206 -1.46 -21.67 31.07
C TYR A 206 -1.41 -21.33 29.57
N GLU A 207 -2.12 -22.11 28.77
CA GLU A 207 -2.41 -21.78 27.38
C GLU A 207 -3.82 -21.20 27.25
N ARG A 208 -3.92 -19.99 26.70
CA ARG A 208 -5.19 -19.32 26.38
C ARG A 208 -5.70 -19.81 25.03
N GLY A 209 -7.00 -20.06 24.94
CA GLY A 209 -7.72 -20.33 23.69
C GLY A 209 -8.25 -19.08 22.99
N ALA A 210 -9.08 -19.28 21.97
CA ALA A 210 -9.67 -18.17 21.21
C ALA A 210 -10.66 -17.34 22.07
N GLY A 211 -10.69 -16.03 21.85
CA GLY A 211 -11.56 -15.09 22.54
C GLY A 211 -11.16 -13.64 22.21
N SER A 212 -12.09 -12.71 22.27
CA SER A 212 -11.91 -11.33 21.80
C SER A 212 -11.50 -10.34 22.90
N GLY A 213 -11.51 -10.75 24.18
CA GLY A 213 -11.32 -9.86 25.32
C GLY A 213 -10.03 -10.07 26.13
N LYS A 214 -9.81 -9.19 27.11
CA LYS A 214 -8.82 -9.36 28.19
C LYS A 214 -9.27 -10.36 29.26
N THR A 215 -10.56 -10.64 29.34
CA THR A 215 -11.15 -11.52 30.37
C THR A 215 -11.86 -12.72 29.77
N ASP A 216 -12.43 -12.56 28.57
CA ASP A 216 -13.24 -13.57 27.88
C ASP A 216 -12.41 -14.46 26.96
N PHE A 217 -11.88 -15.54 27.52
CA PHE A 217 -11.20 -16.64 26.82
C PHE A 217 -11.13 -17.90 27.70
N PRO A 218 -11.19 -19.10 27.11
CA PRO A 218 -10.98 -20.35 27.84
C PRO A 218 -9.48 -20.59 28.08
N ILE A 219 -9.16 -21.27 29.18
CA ILE A 219 -7.86 -21.88 29.39
C ILE A 219 -7.90 -23.29 28.82
N LEU A 220 -6.99 -23.59 27.89
CA LEU A 220 -6.93 -24.88 27.19
C LEU A 220 -6.19 -25.95 28.01
N GLY A 221 -5.24 -25.53 28.84
CA GLY A 221 -4.42 -26.41 29.66
C GLY A 221 -3.24 -25.69 30.28
N GLU A 222 -2.39 -26.45 30.98
CA GLU A 222 -1.12 -25.97 31.51
C GLU A 222 -0.04 -25.94 30.42
N LEU A 223 0.89 -24.99 30.52
CA LEU A 223 2.09 -25.00 29.68
C LEU A 223 3.03 -26.15 30.07
N PRO A 224 3.92 -26.61 29.17
CA PRO A 224 4.88 -27.68 29.47
C PRO A 224 5.80 -27.38 30.66
N SER A 225 6.00 -26.11 30.98
CA SER A 225 6.77 -25.64 32.13
C SER A 225 6.21 -24.32 32.63
N LYS A 226 6.41 -24.03 33.92
CA LYS A 226 6.13 -22.71 34.48
C LYS A 226 7.24 -21.75 34.07
N ASN A 227 6.87 -20.68 33.39
CA ASN A 227 7.79 -19.75 32.76
C ASN A 227 7.64 -18.35 33.35
N ILE A 228 8.68 -17.53 33.19
CA ILE A 228 8.62 -16.09 33.51
C ILE A 228 8.71 -15.31 32.22
N ASP A 229 7.77 -14.38 32.08
CA ASP A 229 7.84 -13.25 31.17
C ASP A 229 7.72 -11.99 32.02
N THR A 230 8.54 -10.99 31.75
CA THR A 230 8.38 -9.69 32.41
C THR A 230 8.46 -8.58 31.39
N GLY A 231 7.75 -7.50 31.63
CA GLY A 231 7.88 -6.27 30.85
C GLY A 231 8.06 -5.07 31.76
N LEU A 232 9.27 -4.52 31.81
CA LEU A 232 9.54 -3.20 32.36
C LEU A 232 9.48 -2.16 31.23
N GLY A 233 8.67 -1.12 31.42
CA GLY A 233 8.53 -0.03 30.46
C GLY A 233 9.69 0.96 30.60
N MET A 234 10.65 0.92 29.68
CA MET A 234 11.85 1.78 29.71
C MET A 234 11.50 3.26 29.83
N GLU A 235 10.57 3.74 28.99
CA GLU A 235 10.15 5.14 28.96
C GLU A 235 9.53 5.59 30.28
N ARG A 236 8.81 4.71 30.98
CA ARG A 236 8.19 5.02 32.28
C ARG A 236 9.23 5.05 33.39
N LEU A 237 10.18 4.11 33.37
CA LEU A 237 11.28 4.12 34.33
C LEU A 237 12.19 5.34 34.11
N ALA A 238 12.51 5.68 32.86
CA ALA A 238 13.28 6.87 32.51
C ALA A 238 12.60 8.15 32.98
N MET A 239 11.27 8.26 32.80
CA MET A 239 10.47 9.39 33.32
C MET A 239 10.70 9.58 34.82
N ILE A 240 10.68 8.50 35.61
CA ILE A 240 10.86 8.54 37.06
C ILE A 240 12.31 8.89 37.42
N LEU A 241 13.29 8.20 36.82
CA LEU A 241 14.72 8.36 37.14
C LEU A 241 15.31 9.69 36.63
N GLN A 242 14.63 10.39 35.73
CA GLN A 242 14.99 11.74 35.29
C GLN A 242 14.18 12.82 36.02
N GLY A 243 13.17 12.44 36.80
CA GLY A 243 12.32 13.37 37.55
C GLY A 243 11.45 14.26 36.67
N VAL A 244 11.05 13.79 35.49
CA VAL A 244 10.25 14.55 34.51
C VAL A 244 8.76 14.23 34.62
N ARG A 245 7.89 15.13 34.08
CA ARG A 245 6.44 15.06 34.34
C ARG A 245 5.69 14.04 33.49
N ASN A 246 6.24 13.64 32.35
CA ASN A 246 5.65 12.66 31.44
C ASN A 246 6.77 12.00 30.62
N MET A 247 6.47 10.87 29.98
CA MET A 247 7.47 10.13 29.21
C MET A 247 8.07 10.90 28.02
N TYR A 248 7.37 11.90 27.49
CA TYR A 248 7.86 12.70 26.35
C TYR A 248 8.97 13.66 26.74
N GLU A 249 9.09 13.99 28.03
CA GLU A 249 10.14 14.85 28.56
C GLU A 249 11.44 14.09 28.85
N THR A 250 11.50 12.79 28.56
CA THR A 250 12.73 12.00 28.66
C THR A 250 13.76 12.42 27.62
N ASP A 251 15.04 12.19 27.90
CA ASP A 251 16.20 12.39 27.03
C ASP A 251 15.98 12.03 25.56
N THR A 252 15.32 10.91 25.27
CA THR A 252 15.14 10.42 23.89
C THR A 252 14.04 11.12 23.09
N LEU A 253 13.01 11.65 23.77
CA LEU A 253 11.84 12.28 23.14
C LEU A 253 11.88 13.81 23.23
N ARG A 254 12.45 14.35 24.31
CA ARG A 254 12.49 15.78 24.55
C ARG A 254 13.25 16.52 23.45
N VAL A 255 14.36 15.96 23.01
CA VAL A 255 15.17 16.52 21.91
C VAL A 255 14.40 16.64 20.59
N VAL A 256 13.47 15.71 20.33
CA VAL A 256 12.62 15.75 19.13
C VAL A 256 11.55 16.85 19.27
N MET A 257 10.97 17.01 20.46
CA MET A 257 10.05 18.12 20.74
C MET A 257 10.75 19.47 20.63
N ASP A 258 11.97 19.60 21.16
CA ASP A 258 12.75 20.84 21.09
C ASP A 258 13.08 21.20 19.63
N LYS A 259 13.44 20.21 18.80
CA LYS A 259 13.60 20.41 17.34
C LYS A 259 12.29 20.83 16.66
N ALA A 260 11.16 20.21 17.02
CA ALA A 260 9.86 20.63 16.50
C ALA A 260 9.49 22.07 16.91
N THR A 261 9.82 22.47 18.15
CA THR A 261 9.69 23.85 18.63
C THR A 261 10.57 24.81 17.82
N GLU A 262 11.82 24.45 17.51
CA GLU A 262 12.73 25.26 16.68
C GLU A 262 12.14 25.48 15.28
N LEU A 263 11.63 24.42 14.65
CA LEU A 263 11.08 24.44 13.28
C LEU A 263 9.77 25.23 13.16
N THR A 264 9.00 25.33 14.24
CA THR A 264 7.66 25.94 14.24
C THR A 264 7.59 27.28 14.96
N GLY A 265 8.56 27.58 15.83
CA GLY A 265 8.51 28.70 16.77
C GLY A 265 7.53 28.49 17.94
N VAL A 266 6.86 27.33 18.02
CA VAL A 266 5.87 27.05 19.07
C VAL A 266 6.56 26.47 20.30
N ARG A 267 6.46 27.16 21.43
CA ARG A 267 7.09 26.76 22.69
C ARG A 267 6.28 25.69 23.42
N TYR A 268 6.93 24.58 23.79
CA TYR A 268 6.36 23.58 24.70
C TYR A 268 6.04 24.19 26.09
N GLY A 269 4.83 23.93 26.59
CA GLY A 269 4.26 24.51 27.81
C GLY A 269 3.47 25.81 27.59
N ALA A 270 3.37 26.31 26.35
CA ALA A 270 2.64 27.55 26.07
C ALA A 270 1.12 27.35 26.01
N ALA A 271 0.65 26.20 25.49
CA ALA A 271 -0.76 25.84 25.41
C ALA A 271 -0.93 24.32 25.34
N GLN A 272 -1.97 23.80 26.00
CA GLN A 272 -2.23 22.35 26.07
C GLN A 272 -2.36 21.71 24.68
N GLY A 273 -3.05 22.36 23.73
CA GLY A 273 -3.23 21.85 22.38
C GLY A 273 -1.92 21.68 21.62
N SER A 274 -1.04 22.69 21.67
CA SER A 274 0.29 22.61 21.04
C SER A 274 1.20 21.59 21.71
N ASP A 275 1.08 21.43 23.03
CA ASP A 275 1.87 20.44 23.77
C ASP A 275 1.51 19.02 23.35
N VAL A 276 0.22 18.72 23.17
CA VAL A 276 -0.25 17.44 22.62
C VAL A 276 0.34 17.22 21.23
N SER A 277 0.28 18.22 20.35
CA SER A 277 0.85 18.10 18.99
C SER A 277 2.36 17.85 19.00
N LEU A 278 3.13 18.55 19.83
CA LEU A 278 4.58 18.35 19.96
C LEU A 278 4.91 16.92 20.45
N ARG A 279 4.15 16.41 21.42
CA ARG A 279 4.32 15.03 21.95
C ARG A 279 3.98 13.98 20.90
N VAL A 280 2.90 14.17 20.15
CA VAL A 280 2.52 13.29 19.03
C VAL A 280 3.61 13.27 17.97
N VAL A 281 4.19 14.42 17.61
CA VAL A 281 5.31 14.51 16.66
C VAL A 281 6.50 13.70 17.18
N ALA A 282 6.91 13.90 18.43
CA ALA A 282 8.06 13.21 19.00
C ALA A 282 7.89 11.69 19.02
N ASP A 283 6.75 11.20 19.52
CA ASP A 283 6.45 9.76 19.55
C ASP A 283 6.38 9.16 18.15
N HIS A 284 5.58 9.74 17.27
CA HIS A 284 5.31 9.15 15.97
C HIS A 284 6.50 9.22 15.01
N LEU A 285 7.36 10.25 15.07
CA LEU A 285 8.61 10.26 14.31
C LEU A 285 9.57 9.17 14.82
N ARG A 286 9.67 9.01 16.15
CA ARG A 286 10.48 7.94 16.76
C ARG A 286 10.01 6.56 16.28
N THR A 287 8.70 6.32 16.31
CA THR A 287 8.10 5.07 15.83
C THR A 287 8.34 4.86 14.33
N SER A 288 8.22 5.91 13.53
CA SER A 288 8.40 5.84 12.08
C SER A 288 9.84 5.47 11.72
N VAL A 289 10.83 6.10 12.37
CA VAL A 289 12.25 5.79 12.17
C VAL A 289 12.57 4.35 12.54
N MET A 290 12.02 3.84 13.66
CA MET A 290 12.23 2.46 14.08
C MET A 290 11.64 1.45 13.09
N LEU A 291 10.40 1.68 12.63
CA LEU A 291 9.74 0.82 11.65
C LEU A 291 10.45 0.83 10.30
N ILE A 292 10.86 2.01 9.82
CA ILE A 292 11.64 2.10 8.58
C ILE A 292 13.00 1.42 8.77
N GLY A 293 13.65 1.62 9.92
CA GLY A 293 14.89 0.93 10.30
C GLY A 293 14.77 -0.59 10.19
N ASP A 294 13.65 -1.16 10.61
CA ASP A 294 13.40 -2.61 10.50
C ASP A 294 12.87 -3.06 9.12
N GLY A 295 12.82 -2.16 8.13
CA GLY A 295 12.53 -2.50 6.73
C GLY A 295 11.09 -2.20 6.26
N VAL A 296 10.25 -1.60 7.10
CA VAL A 296 8.86 -1.27 6.72
C VAL A 296 8.83 -0.01 5.84
N THR A 297 8.12 -0.09 4.71
CA THR A 297 7.86 1.06 3.82
C THR A 297 6.40 1.50 3.89
N PRO A 298 6.08 2.81 3.83
CA PRO A 298 4.70 3.30 3.83
C PRO A 298 3.86 2.70 2.69
N GLY A 299 2.71 2.13 3.03
CA GLY A 299 1.83 1.39 2.10
C GLY A 299 0.34 1.58 2.39
N ASN A 300 -0.53 0.96 1.58
CA ASN A 300 -1.98 1.03 1.76
C ASN A 300 -2.56 -0.09 2.65
N GLU A 301 -1.79 -1.15 2.93
CA GLU A 301 -2.24 -2.32 3.69
C GLU A 301 -1.18 -2.81 4.69
N GLY A 302 -1.59 -3.65 5.63
CA GLY A 302 -0.71 -4.32 6.60
C GLY A 302 0.18 -3.35 7.39
N ARG A 303 1.46 -3.72 7.55
CA ARG A 303 2.48 -2.94 8.27
C ARG A 303 2.74 -1.58 7.62
N GLY A 304 2.73 -1.54 6.29
CA GLY A 304 2.94 -0.30 5.55
C GLY A 304 1.82 0.72 5.79
N TYR A 305 0.58 0.26 5.97
CA TYR A 305 -0.53 1.13 6.37
C TYR A 305 -0.31 1.73 7.75
N VAL A 306 0.13 0.92 8.72
CA VAL A 306 0.41 1.38 10.09
C VAL A 306 1.48 2.48 10.09
N LEU A 307 2.62 2.23 9.43
CA LEU A 307 3.70 3.21 9.30
C LEU A 307 3.19 4.51 8.64
N ARG A 308 2.46 4.38 7.53
CA ARG A 308 1.89 5.53 6.83
C ARG A 308 0.98 6.36 7.72
N ARG A 309 0.09 5.71 8.49
CA ARG A 309 -0.83 6.39 9.41
C ARG A 309 -0.06 7.20 10.45
N ILE A 310 0.94 6.60 11.08
CA ILE A 310 1.77 7.22 12.12
C ILE A 310 2.55 8.42 11.55
N MET A 311 3.24 8.24 10.42
CA MET A 311 3.98 9.32 9.76
C MET A 311 3.07 10.52 9.40
N ARG A 312 1.91 10.25 8.80
CA ARG A 312 0.98 11.30 8.37
C ARG A 312 0.41 12.09 9.54
N ARG A 313 0.10 11.43 10.67
CA ARG A 313 -0.32 12.11 11.91
C ARG A 313 0.76 13.07 12.42
N ALA A 314 2.03 12.66 12.37
CA ALA A 314 3.12 13.52 12.81
C ALA A 314 3.33 14.72 11.87
N ILE A 315 3.35 14.50 10.55
CA ILE A 315 3.47 15.56 9.54
C ILE A 315 2.31 16.55 9.65
N ARG A 316 1.08 16.06 9.90
CA ARG A 316 -0.09 16.92 10.11
C ARG A 316 0.08 17.77 11.37
N ASN A 317 0.51 17.20 12.49
CA ASN A 317 0.72 17.95 13.72
C ASN A 317 1.78 19.06 13.53
N MET A 318 2.84 18.80 12.76
CA MET A 318 3.78 19.87 12.37
C MET A 318 3.10 20.99 11.55
N ARG A 319 2.16 20.66 10.66
CA ARG A 319 1.37 21.67 9.93
C ARG A 319 0.44 22.47 10.83
N LEU A 320 -0.21 21.82 11.80
CA LEU A 320 -1.05 22.49 12.80
C LEU A 320 -0.23 23.46 13.68
N LEU A 321 1.01 23.09 13.98
CA LEU A 321 1.96 23.94 14.70
C LEU A 321 2.52 25.09 13.83
N GLY A 322 2.18 25.16 12.54
CA GLY A 322 2.55 26.27 11.66
C GLY A 322 3.81 26.05 10.83
N ALA A 323 4.36 24.83 10.77
CA ALA A 323 5.48 24.53 9.89
C ALA A 323 5.11 24.81 8.42
N THR A 324 6.02 25.43 7.67
CA THR A 324 5.89 25.64 6.22
C THR A 324 7.05 24.95 5.49
N GLY A 325 6.76 24.06 4.54
CA GLY A 325 7.78 23.24 3.86
C GLY A 325 8.15 21.93 4.57
N PRO A 326 9.07 21.13 3.99
CA PRO A 326 9.47 19.83 4.53
C PRO A 326 10.17 19.95 5.88
N VAL A 327 9.78 19.12 6.86
CA VAL A 327 10.33 19.11 8.23
C VAL A 327 10.79 17.72 8.67
N VAL A 328 10.40 16.66 7.95
CA VAL A 328 10.66 15.27 8.38
C VAL A 328 12.15 14.95 8.39
N GLY A 329 12.94 15.51 7.47
CA GLY A 329 14.40 15.28 7.43
C GLY A 329 15.09 15.62 8.75
N GLU A 330 14.91 16.85 9.24
CA GLU A 330 15.55 17.30 10.48
C GLU A 330 15.05 16.55 11.73
N LEU A 331 13.76 16.17 11.74
CA LEU A 331 13.20 15.37 12.83
C LEU A 331 13.74 13.93 12.82
N VAL A 332 13.86 13.31 11.64
CA VAL A 332 14.47 11.98 11.47
C VAL A 332 15.92 12.00 11.92
N ASP A 333 16.69 13.01 11.54
CA ASP A 333 18.08 13.18 11.98
C ASP A 333 18.21 13.25 13.49
N THR A 334 17.31 13.99 14.13
CA THR A 334 17.25 14.16 15.58
C THR A 334 16.94 12.84 16.27
N VAL A 335 15.99 12.06 15.75
CA VAL A 335 15.64 10.73 16.28
C VAL A 335 16.80 9.74 16.12
N ILE A 336 17.46 9.69 14.95
CA ILE A 336 18.61 8.81 14.74
C ILE A 336 19.73 9.18 15.72
N GLY A 337 19.95 10.47 15.95
CA GLY A 337 20.92 10.95 16.94
C GLY A 337 20.59 10.53 18.36
N SER A 338 19.33 10.63 18.79
CA SER A 338 18.93 10.31 20.17
C SER A 338 18.82 8.81 20.46
N MET A 339 18.55 8.00 19.45
CA MET A 339 18.38 6.54 19.59
C MET A 339 19.60 5.72 19.14
N GLY A 340 20.54 6.30 18.39
CA GLY A 340 21.62 5.59 17.73
C GLY A 340 22.60 4.86 18.66
N GLU A 341 22.80 5.32 19.90
CA GLU A 341 23.62 4.60 20.88
C GLU A 341 22.94 3.29 21.32
N GLN A 342 21.61 3.30 21.43
CA GLN A 342 20.82 2.13 21.83
C GLN A 342 20.55 1.19 20.64
N TYR A 343 20.48 1.75 19.43
CA TYR A 343 20.17 1.05 18.18
C TYR A 343 21.12 1.52 17.05
N PRO A 344 22.36 1.01 17.02
CA PRO A 344 23.37 1.41 16.04
C PRO A 344 22.95 1.19 14.58
N GLU A 345 22.02 0.26 14.33
CA GLU A 345 21.47 0.00 12.99
C GLU A 345 20.79 1.24 12.37
N LEU A 346 20.27 2.16 13.19
CA LEU A 346 19.69 3.41 12.69
C LEU A 346 20.74 4.33 12.06
N ILE A 347 22.00 4.25 12.53
CA ILE A 347 23.12 5.02 11.99
C ILE A 347 23.57 4.40 10.67
N THR A 348 23.70 3.06 10.62
CA THR A 348 24.12 2.37 9.38
C THR A 348 23.08 2.53 8.26
N ASP A 349 21.79 2.54 8.61
CA ASP A 349 20.69 2.57 7.64
C ASP A 349 20.11 3.97 7.39
N ARG A 350 20.74 5.00 7.97
CA ARG A 350 20.34 6.41 7.91
C ARG A 350 19.84 6.85 6.54
N LYS A 351 20.63 6.61 5.49
CA LYS A 351 20.30 7.04 4.11
C LYS A 351 18.98 6.44 3.63
N ARG A 352 18.71 5.17 3.96
CA ARG A 352 17.48 4.46 3.60
C ARG A 352 16.30 5.05 4.38
N ILE A 353 16.48 5.28 5.68
CA ILE A 353 15.46 5.86 6.56
C ILE A 353 15.04 7.25 6.05
N GLU A 354 16.01 8.12 5.80
CA GLU A 354 15.79 9.47 5.27
C GLU A 354 15.07 9.43 3.92
N THR A 355 15.53 8.59 2.98
CA THR A 355 14.94 8.48 1.64
C THR A 355 13.46 8.09 1.70
N VAL A 356 13.11 7.07 2.48
CA VAL A 356 11.74 6.60 2.65
C VAL A 356 10.88 7.67 3.34
N ALA A 357 11.40 8.28 4.41
CA ALA A 357 10.65 9.25 5.20
C ALA A 357 10.34 10.54 4.43
N LEU A 358 11.33 11.08 3.70
CA LEU A 358 11.17 12.27 2.87
C LEU A 358 10.23 12.04 1.68
N ALA A 359 10.26 10.84 1.09
CA ALA A 359 9.35 10.49 0.00
C ALA A 359 7.88 10.50 0.46
N GLU A 360 7.58 9.94 1.65
CA GLU A 360 6.23 9.96 2.20
C GLU A 360 5.79 11.37 2.60
N GLU A 361 6.69 12.21 3.15
CA GLU A 361 6.37 13.61 3.42
C GLU A 361 5.97 14.34 2.13
N ALA A 362 6.79 14.25 1.09
CA ALA A 362 6.50 14.90 -0.19
C ALA A 362 5.16 14.42 -0.79
N ALA A 363 4.89 13.12 -0.76
CA ALA A 363 3.64 12.54 -1.22
C ALA A 363 2.44 13.04 -0.40
N PHE A 364 2.53 12.97 0.93
CA PHE A 364 1.44 13.35 1.81
C PHE A 364 1.15 14.84 1.77
N LEU A 365 2.15 15.72 1.67
CA LEU A 365 1.91 17.17 1.56
C LEU A 365 1.08 17.54 0.32
N LYS A 366 1.28 16.83 -0.79
CA LYS A 366 0.45 16.98 -1.99
C LYS A 366 -1.00 16.54 -1.73
N THR A 367 -1.19 15.39 -1.09
CA THR A 367 -2.51 14.86 -0.70
C THR A 367 -3.22 15.75 0.31
N LEU A 368 -2.51 16.23 1.33
CA LEU A 368 -3.06 17.08 2.39
C LEU A 368 -3.61 18.38 1.79
N LYS A 369 -2.84 19.04 0.93
CA LYS A 369 -3.29 20.27 0.26
C LYS A 369 -4.55 20.07 -0.58
N ALA A 370 -4.65 18.96 -1.30
CA ALA A 370 -5.82 18.66 -2.13
C ALA A 370 -7.04 18.25 -1.28
N GLY A 371 -6.83 17.39 -0.27
CA GLY A 371 -7.89 16.81 0.54
C GLY A 371 -8.47 17.76 1.59
N THR A 372 -7.67 18.65 2.18
CA THR A 372 -8.17 19.64 3.16
C THR A 372 -9.25 20.54 2.56
N ASN A 373 -9.05 21.06 1.35
CA ASN A 373 -10.08 21.90 0.68
C ASN A 373 -11.41 21.16 0.46
N ILE A 374 -11.34 19.87 0.12
CA ILE A 374 -12.51 19.03 -0.12
C ILE A 374 -13.20 18.72 1.20
N LEU A 375 -12.44 18.40 2.24
CA LEU A 375 -12.97 18.15 3.57
C LEU A 375 -13.62 19.40 4.16
N ASP A 376 -12.98 20.57 4.07
CA ASP A 376 -13.54 21.84 4.55
C ASP A 376 -14.87 22.16 3.85
N THR A 377 -14.94 21.90 2.54
CA THR A 377 -16.20 22.04 1.77
C THR A 377 -17.25 21.06 2.30
N ALA A 378 -16.91 19.79 2.49
CA ALA A 378 -17.85 18.78 2.97
C ALA A 378 -18.32 19.05 4.42
N VAL A 379 -17.43 19.54 5.29
CA VAL A 379 -17.74 19.98 6.66
C VAL A 379 -18.68 21.19 6.63
N SER A 380 -18.39 22.18 5.79
CA SER A 380 -19.24 23.37 5.63
C SER A 380 -20.64 22.98 5.12
N GLU A 381 -20.73 22.15 4.08
CA GLU A 381 -22.00 21.64 3.53
C GLU A 381 -22.80 20.88 4.60
N THR A 382 -22.13 20.02 5.38
CA THR A 382 -22.75 19.22 6.45
C THR A 382 -23.33 20.12 7.55
N ARG A 383 -22.57 21.13 8.00
CA ARG A 383 -23.02 22.12 8.99
C ARG A 383 -24.14 23.00 8.46
N SER A 384 -24.04 23.49 7.21
CA SER A 384 -25.10 24.29 6.58
C SER A 384 -26.41 23.51 6.41
N ALA A 385 -26.32 22.18 6.28
CA ALA A 385 -27.48 21.29 6.27
C ALA A 385 -28.00 20.92 7.68
N GLY A 386 -27.42 21.47 8.76
CA GLY A 386 -27.82 21.19 10.14
C GLY A 386 -27.48 19.78 10.63
N ARG A 387 -26.52 19.10 9.98
CA ARG A 387 -26.11 17.73 10.34
C ARG A 387 -24.84 17.76 11.18
N THR A 388 -24.68 16.78 12.07
CA THR A 388 -23.49 16.56 12.90
C THR A 388 -22.64 15.38 12.44
N VAL A 389 -23.10 14.66 11.40
CA VAL A 389 -22.45 13.47 10.86
C VAL A 389 -22.04 13.74 9.41
N LEU A 390 -20.74 13.65 9.12
CA LEU A 390 -20.19 13.68 7.78
C LEU A 390 -20.59 12.40 7.02
N PRO A 391 -21.25 12.50 5.85
CA PRO A 391 -21.69 11.34 5.10
C PRO A 391 -20.56 10.39 4.69
N GLY A 392 -20.80 9.07 4.76
CA GLY A 392 -19.80 8.05 4.47
C GLY A 392 -19.33 8.02 3.01
N ASP A 393 -20.15 8.49 2.07
CA ASP A 393 -19.79 8.64 0.65
C ASP A 393 -18.79 9.78 0.42
N LYS A 394 -18.87 10.88 1.18
CA LYS A 394 -17.87 11.96 1.17
C LYS A 394 -16.55 11.49 1.77
N ALA A 395 -16.60 10.77 2.89
CA ALA A 395 -15.41 10.15 3.48
C ALA A 395 -14.79 9.09 2.53
N PHE A 396 -15.62 8.32 1.83
CA PHE A 396 -15.18 7.36 0.82
C PHE A 396 -14.54 8.06 -0.37
N LEU A 397 -15.13 9.16 -0.87
CA LEU A 397 -14.55 9.95 -1.96
C LEU A 397 -13.15 10.49 -1.60
N LEU A 398 -13.01 11.06 -0.40
CA LEU A 398 -11.74 11.55 0.13
C LEU A 398 -10.68 10.44 0.15
N HIS A 399 -11.04 9.25 0.62
CA HIS A 399 -10.16 8.10 0.69
C HIS A 399 -9.82 7.52 -0.69
N ASP A 400 -10.84 7.14 -1.45
CA ASP A 400 -10.72 6.36 -2.67
C ASP A 400 -10.19 7.17 -3.85
N THR A 401 -10.73 8.38 -4.05
CA THR A 401 -10.38 9.21 -5.22
C THR A 401 -9.18 10.10 -4.94
N TRP A 402 -9.06 10.63 -3.72
CA TRP A 402 -8.04 11.63 -3.39
C TRP A 402 -6.91 11.09 -2.50
N GLY A 403 -6.99 9.83 -2.07
CA GLY A 403 -5.97 9.18 -1.24
C GLY A 403 -5.85 9.77 0.16
N PHE A 404 -6.88 10.51 0.61
CA PHE A 404 -6.92 11.18 1.90
C PHE A 404 -7.34 10.17 2.99
N PRO A 405 -6.48 9.88 3.98
CA PRO A 405 -6.74 8.79 4.93
C PRO A 405 -8.06 8.97 5.69
N ILE A 406 -8.78 7.87 5.90
CA ILE A 406 -10.01 7.88 6.70
C ILE A 406 -9.72 8.33 8.12
N ASP A 407 -8.61 7.88 8.72
CA ASP A 407 -8.18 8.29 10.06
C ASP A 407 -8.06 9.82 10.19
N LEU A 408 -7.52 10.47 9.15
CA LEU A 408 -7.39 11.92 9.12
C LEU A 408 -8.74 12.62 8.97
N THR A 409 -9.64 12.01 8.20
CA THR A 409 -11.02 12.50 8.03
C THR A 409 -11.78 12.42 9.35
N LEU A 410 -11.64 11.32 10.09
CA LEU A 410 -12.23 11.14 11.43
C LEU A 410 -11.71 12.22 12.39
N GLU A 411 -10.38 12.37 12.47
CA GLU A 411 -9.72 13.30 13.38
C GLU A 411 -10.11 14.76 13.09
N MET A 412 -10.06 15.16 11.82
CA MET A 412 -10.42 16.52 11.40
C MET A 412 -11.93 16.80 11.53
N ALA A 413 -12.79 15.82 11.31
CA ALA A 413 -14.22 15.97 11.55
C ALA A 413 -14.49 16.19 13.05
N ALA A 414 -13.85 15.38 13.92
CA ALA A 414 -14.02 15.46 15.36
C ALA A 414 -13.56 16.80 15.95
N GLU A 415 -12.43 17.35 15.48
CA GLU A 415 -11.97 18.70 15.84
C GLU A 415 -12.97 19.79 15.48
N GLN A 416 -13.73 19.56 14.41
CA GLN A 416 -14.84 20.42 13.98
C GLN A 416 -16.17 20.00 14.60
N GLY A 417 -16.18 19.20 15.67
CA GLY A 417 -17.39 18.78 16.37
C GLY A 417 -18.37 17.95 15.53
N LEU A 418 -17.87 17.28 14.48
CA LEU A 418 -18.62 16.36 13.64
C LEU A 418 -18.13 14.92 13.87
N SER A 419 -19.03 13.95 13.76
CA SER A 419 -18.64 12.55 13.58
C SER A 419 -18.67 12.18 12.10
N VAL A 420 -18.17 11.00 11.72
CA VAL A 420 -18.22 10.48 10.36
C VAL A 420 -19.05 9.20 10.34
N ASP A 421 -19.85 9.01 9.29
CA ASP A 421 -20.55 7.75 9.03
C ASP A 421 -19.56 6.65 8.60
N GLU A 422 -18.91 6.04 9.60
CA GLU A 422 -17.96 4.95 9.41
C GLU A 422 -18.61 3.68 8.82
N GLU A 423 -19.86 3.39 9.17
CA GLU A 423 -20.57 2.22 8.64
C GLU A 423 -20.81 2.38 7.14
N GLY A 424 -21.27 3.56 6.71
CA GLY A 424 -21.42 3.91 5.31
C GLY A 424 -20.10 3.83 4.54
N PHE A 425 -19.01 4.35 5.13
CA PHE A 425 -17.67 4.24 4.56
C PHE A 425 -17.22 2.77 4.40
N ARG A 426 -17.35 1.96 5.46
CA ARG A 426 -16.97 0.53 5.46
C ARG A 426 -17.78 -0.27 4.45
N ARG A 427 -19.07 0.04 4.29
CA ARG A 427 -19.92 -0.58 3.28
C ARG A 427 -19.40 -0.29 1.87
N LEU A 428 -19.10 0.97 1.54
CA LEU A 428 -18.58 1.37 0.23
C LEU A 428 -17.20 0.75 -0.07
N MET A 429 -16.31 0.68 0.94
CA MET A 429 -15.03 -0.04 0.84
C MET A 429 -15.22 -1.54 0.60
N LYS A 430 -16.20 -2.16 1.25
CA LYS A 430 -16.53 -3.58 1.03
C LYS A 430 -17.06 -3.81 -0.39
N GLU A 431 -17.98 -2.97 -0.87
CA GLU A 431 -18.52 -3.04 -2.24
C GLU A 431 -17.43 -2.88 -3.30
N GLN A 432 -16.43 -2.03 -3.06
CA GLN A 432 -15.25 -1.91 -3.93
C GLN A 432 -14.40 -3.19 -3.92
N ARG A 433 -14.06 -3.70 -2.73
CA ARG A 433 -13.27 -4.93 -2.58
C ARG A 433 -13.95 -6.14 -3.17
N GLU A 434 -15.26 -6.28 -3.01
CA GLU A 434 -16.04 -7.38 -3.59
C GLU A 434 -16.08 -7.30 -5.10
N ARG A 435 -16.21 -6.11 -5.70
CA ARG A 435 -16.07 -5.92 -7.15
C ARG A 435 -14.69 -6.35 -7.66
N ALA A 436 -13.62 -5.95 -6.97
CA ALA A 436 -12.26 -6.36 -7.33
C ALA A 436 -12.02 -7.89 -7.16
N LYS A 437 -12.57 -8.48 -6.09
CA LYS A 437 -12.49 -9.93 -5.84
C LYS A 437 -13.34 -10.75 -6.81
N ALA A 438 -14.51 -10.27 -7.22
CA ALA A 438 -15.34 -10.92 -8.22
C ALA A 438 -14.62 -10.98 -9.58
N ASP A 439 -13.93 -9.90 -9.95
CA ASP A 439 -13.10 -9.83 -11.15
C ASP A 439 -11.87 -10.77 -11.08
N ALA A 440 -11.29 -10.94 -9.89
CA ALA A 440 -10.20 -11.89 -9.65
C ALA A 440 -10.66 -13.36 -9.56
N ARG A 441 -11.83 -13.63 -8.96
CA ARG A 441 -12.42 -14.99 -8.83
C ARG A 441 -12.95 -15.54 -10.14
N ALA A 442 -13.38 -14.68 -11.07
CA ALA A 442 -13.71 -15.09 -12.43
C ALA A 442 -12.50 -15.73 -13.17
N LYS A 443 -11.27 -15.65 -12.62
CA LYS A 443 -10.04 -16.17 -13.22
C LYS A 443 -9.44 -17.43 -12.56
N LYS A 444 -10.05 -18.03 -11.52
CA LYS A 444 -9.54 -19.28 -10.89
C LYS A 444 -10.68 -20.23 -10.47
N THR A 445 -10.76 -21.40 -11.11
CA THR A 445 -11.69 -22.50 -10.79
C THR A 445 -11.05 -23.59 -9.91
N GLY A 446 -11.80 -24.05 -8.90
CA GLY A 446 -11.78 -25.40 -8.30
C GLY A 446 -10.61 -25.78 -7.38
N HIS A 447 -10.86 -25.92 -6.07
CA HIS A 447 -9.96 -26.64 -5.14
C HIS A 447 -10.73 -27.70 -4.36
N ALA A 448 -10.13 -28.89 -4.23
CA ALA A 448 -10.52 -29.96 -3.32
C ALA A 448 -10.23 -29.58 -1.84
N ASP A 449 -10.76 -30.36 -0.90
CA ASP A 449 -10.47 -30.19 0.53
C ASP A 449 -9.00 -30.52 0.85
N VAL A 450 -8.33 -29.63 1.58
CA VAL A 450 -6.91 -29.75 1.97
C VAL A 450 -6.64 -31.00 2.82
N SER A 451 -7.66 -31.50 3.52
CA SER A 451 -7.61 -32.72 4.33
C SER A 451 -7.15 -33.94 3.53
N SER A 452 -7.65 -34.12 2.31
CA SER A 452 -7.31 -35.25 1.43
C SER A 452 -5.82 -35.33 1.06
N TYR A 453 -5.17 -34.18 0.85
CA TYR A 453 -3.73 -34.16 0.53
C TYR A 453 -2.86 -34.43 1.77
N ARG A 454 -3.33 -34.05 2.97
CA ARG A 454 -2.63 -34.35 4.24
C ARG A 454 -2.62 -35.85 4.51
N GLU A 455 -3.72 -36.56 4.26
CA GLU A 455 -3.76 -38.02 4.40
C GLU A 455 -2.76 -38.73 3.48
N VAL A 456 -2.59 -38.22 2.25
CA VAL A 456 -1.55 -38.72 1.33
C VAL A 456 -0.15 -38.43 1.88
N ALA A 457 0.08 -37.23 2.41
CA ALA A 457 1.35 -36.83 3.03
C ALA A 457 1.71 -37.71 4.24
N ASP A 458 0.76 -37.98 5.12
CA ASP A 458 0.95 -38.78 6.33
C ASP A 458 1.30 -40.25 5.99
N ARG A 459 0.76 -40.76 4.88
CA ARG A 459 1.00 -42.14 4.43
C ARG A 459 2.30 -42.29 3.63
N ALA A 460 2.59 -41.38 2.71
CA ALA A 460 3.65 -41.52 1.71
C ALA A 460 4.88 -40.63 1.97
N GLY A 461 4.78 -39.65 2.87
CA GLY A 461 5.81 -38.65 3.10
C GLY A 461 5.82 -37.53 2.05
N ALA A 462 6.89 -36.73 2.07
CA ALA A 462 7.09 -35.66 1.10
C ALA A 462 7.56 -36.18 -0.27
N THR A 463 7.07 -35.57 -1.34
CA THR A 463 7.52 -35.83 -2.72
C THR A 463 8.99 -35.40 -2.89
N VAL A 464 9.83 -36.29 -3.41
CA VAL A 464 11.22 -35.98 -3.76
C VAL A 464 11.26 -35.27 -5.11
N PHE A 465 11.61 -33.99 -5.12
CA PHE A 465 11.79 -33.22 -6.36
C PHE A 465 13.15 -33.51 -6.99
N THR A 466 13.15 -34.11 -8.19
CA THR A 466 14.36 -34.43 -8.98
C THR A 466 14.62 -33.44 -10.12
N GLY A 467 13.68 -32.52 -10.35
CA GLY A 467 13.66 -31.65 -11.53
C GLY A 467 14.76 -30.58 -11.62
N TYR A 468 15.67 -30.52 -10.64
CA TYR A 468 16.90 -29.72 -10.74
C TYR A 468 17.94 -30.34 -11.66
N THR A 469 17.99 -31.66 -11.72
CA THR A 469 18.96 -32.43 -12.50
C THR A 469 18.31 -33.14 -13.68
N ASP A 470 17.10 -33.67 -13.46
CA ASP A 470 16.47 -34.60 -14.39
C ASP A 470 15.24 -33.98 -15.05
N THR A 471 14.99 -34.34 -16.31
CA THR A 471 13.77 -33.94 -17.06
C THR A 471 12.74 -35.06 -17.17
N GLU A 472 13.14 -36.27 -16.81
CA GLU A 472 12.29 -37.45 -16.77
C GLU A 472 12.75 -38.39 -15.64
N GLY A 473 11.87 -39.29 -15.19
CA GLY A 473 12.24 -40.25 -14.15
C GLY A 473 11.16 -41.27 -13.84
N GLU A 474 11.60 -42.40 -13.28
CA GLU A 474 10.70 -43.40 -12.69
C GLU A 474 10.14 -42.89 -11.36
N SER A 475 8.90 -43.26 -11.07
CA SER A 475 8.09 -42.81 -9.94
C SER A 475 6.98 -43.81 -9.63
N THR A 476 6.28 -43.65 -8.52
CA THR A 476 5.10 -44.43 -8.15
C THR A 476 3.94 -43.50 -7.82
N VAL A 477 2.74 -43.84 -8.26
CA VAL A 477 1.51 -43.11 -7.90
C VAL A 477 1.16 -43.38 -6.44
N VAL A 478 1.39 -42.42 -5.56
CA VAL A 478 1.13 -42.55 -4.11
C VAL A 478 -0.14 -41.85 -3.65
N GLY A 479 -0.76 -41.05 -4.51
CA GLY A 479 -2.07 -40.45 -4.31
C GLY A 479 -2.77 -40.24 -5.66
N LEU A 480 -4.09 -40.45 -5.67
CA LEU A 480 -4.93 -40.26 -6.83
C LEU A 480 -6.29 -39.74 -6.38
N LEU A 481 -6.70 -38.60 -6.93
CA LEU A 481 -8.02 -38.03 -6.72
C LEU A 481 -8.68 -37.81 -8.09
N VAL A 482 -10.00 -38.02 -8.14
CA VAL A 482 -10.86 -37.70 -9.29
C VAL A 482 -11.88 -36.67 -8.80
N ASP A 483 -11.98 -35.53 -9.49
CA ASP A 483 -12.84 -34.42 -9.09
C ASP A 483 -12.64 -33.96 -7.62
N GLY A 484 -11.40 -34.05 -7.13
CA GLY A 484 -11.04 -33.66 -5.76
C GLY A 484 -11.39 -34.69 -4.67
N VAL A 485 -11.83 -35.90 -5.04
CA VAL A 485 -12.13 -36.99 -4.11
C VAL A 485 -11.10 -38.12 -4.26
N PRO A 486 -10.52 -38.65 -3.16
CA PRO A 486 -9.62 -39.80 -3.23
C PRO A 486 -10.26 -41.00 -3.95
N SER A 487 -9.54 -41.54 -4.94
CA SER A 487 -10.02 -42.67 -5.75
C SER A 487 -8.93 -43.74 -5.90
N PRO A 488 -9.28 -45.04 -5.86
CA PRO A 488 -8.30 -46.11 -6.13
C PRO A 488 -7.90 -46.20 -7.61
N ALA A 489 -8.73 -45.67 -8.52
CA ALA A 489 -8.48 -45.67 -9.95
C ALA A 489 -9.14 -44.47 -10.67
N ALA A 490 -8.65 -44.13 -11.85
CA ALA A 490 -9.21 -43.13 -12.75
C ALA A 490 -9.19 -43.64 -14.20
N GLN A 491 -10.21 -43.30 -14.98
CA GLN A 491 -10.41 -43.77 -16.35
C GLN A 491 -10.12 -42.67 -17.37
N GLU A 492 -10.00 -43.07 -18.63
CA GLU A 492 -9.85 -42.16 -19.76
C GLU A 492 -10.94 -41.07 -19.77
N GLY A 493 -10.52 -39.81 -19.85
CA GLY A 493 -11.39 -38.64 -19.81
C GLY A 493 -11.55 -38.00 -18.43
N ASP A 494 -11.17 -38.67 -17.35
CA ASP A 494 -11.27 -38.13 -16.00
C ASP A 494 -10.26 -37.00 -15.76
N GLU A 495 -10.71 -35.91 -15.11
CA GLU A 495 -9.83 -34.90 -14.54
C GLU A 495 -9.29 -35.42 -13.20
N VAL A 496 -7.97 -35.49 -13.11
CA VAL A 496 -7.26 -36.18 -12.03
C VAL A 496 -6.25 -35.28 -11.34
N GLU A 497 -6.05 -35.57 -10.06
CA GLU A 497 -4.94 -35.04 -9.26
C GLU A 497 -4.07 -36.20 -8.80
N VAL A 498 -2.85 -36.27 -9.34
CA VAL A 498 -1.91 -37.38 -9.13
C VAL A 498 -0.76 -36.92 -8.23
N VAL A 499 -0.48 -37.67 -7.17
CA VAL A 499 0.69 -37.46 -6.31
C VAL A 499 1.69 -38.59 -6.56
N LEU A 500 2.95 -38.21 -6.79
CA LEU A 500 4.06 -39.13 -7.01
C LEU A 500 5.00 -39.12 -5.79
N ASP A 501 5.69 -40.24 -5.53
CA ASP A 501 6.75 -40.32 -4.52
C ASP A 501 7.96 -39.42 -4.88
N ARG A 502 8.26 -39.32 -6.17
CA ARG A 502 9.29 -38.44 -6.75
C ARG A 502 8.87 -37.90 -8.10
N THR A 503 9.30 -36.70 -8.45
CA THR A 503 8.89 -36.08 -9.71
C THR A 503 9.93 -35.10 -10.27
N PRO A 504 10.14 -35.08 -11.60
CA PRO A 504 10.89 -34.01 -12.25
C PRO A 504 10.06 -32.73 -12.43
N PHE A 505 8.74 -32.74 -12.20
CA PHE A 505 7.86 -31.59 -12.39
C PHE A 505 8.00 -30.56 -11.28
N TYR A 506 8.25 -29.30 -11.64
CA TYR A 506 8.28 -28.18 -10.71
C TYR A 506 6.85 -27.72 -10.43
N ALA A 507 6.46 -27.71 -9.15
CA ALA A 507 5.20 -27.14 -8.70
C ALA A 507 5.29 -25.61 -8.71
N GLU A 508 4.22 -24.91 -9.10
CA GLU A 508 4.20 -23.44 -9.10
C GLU A 508 4.64 -22.87 -7.74
N GLY A 509 5.61 -21.96 -7.75
CA GLY A 509 6.20 -21.42 -6.52
C GLY A 509 7.38 -20.48 -6.79
N GLY A 510 7.61 -19.52 -5.89
CA GLY A 510 8.68 -18.51 -6.04
C GLY A 510 8.52 -17.66 -7.31
N GLY A 511 7.28 -17.37 -7.71
CA GLY A 511 6.95 -16.68 -8.96
C GLY A 511 7.06 -17.55 -10.22
N GLN A 512 7.68 -18.73 -10.17
CA GLN A 512 7.80 -19.62 -11.32
C GLN A 512 6.50 -20.39 -11.59
N GLN A 513 5.98 -20.33 -12.82
CA GLN A 513 4.85 -21.16 -13.25
C GLN A 513 5.18 -22.65 -13.23
N ALA A 514 4.16 -23.48 -13.00
CA ALA A 514 4.29 -24.93 -13.02
C ALA A 514 4.75 -25.48 -14.37
N ASP A 515 5.40 -26.64 -14.32
CA ASP A 515 5.64 -27.47 -15.50
C ASP A 515 4.38 -28.16 -16.00
N THR A 516 4.44 -28.50 -17.27
CA THR A 516 3.47 -29.35 -17.96
C THR A 516 4.21 -30.57 -18.51
N GLY A 517 3.49 -31.61 -18.90
CA GLY A 517 4.13 -32.83 -19.40
C GLY A 517 3.21 -34.03 -19.36
N ARG A 518 3.79 -35.22 -19.23
CA ARG A 518 3.05 -36.48 -19.20
C ARG A 518 3.56 -37.41 -18.11
N ILE A 519 2.63 -38.15 -17.51
CA ILE A 519 2.93 -39.29 -16.64
C ILE A 519 2.44 -40.54 -17.38
N ARG A 520 3.34 -41.49 -17.62
CA ARG A 520 3.04 -42.75 -18.30
C ARG A 520 3.11 -43.89 -17.30
N LEU A 521 2.12 -44.75 -17.25
CA LEU A 521 2.16 -45.94 -16.40
C LEU A 521 2.64 -47.15 -17.20
N ASP A 522 3.18 -48.15 -16.52
CA ASP A 522 3.58 -49.43 -17.14
C ASP A 522 2.41 -50.18 -17.81
N THR A 523 1.17 -49.88 -17.38
CA THR A 523 -0.06 -50.38 -18.00
C THR A 523 -0.32 -49.80 -19.39
N GLY A 524 0.44 -48.79 -19.80
CA GLY A 524 0.23 -48.02 -21.03
C GLY A 524 -0.68 -46.80 -20.85
N ALA A 525 -1.21 -46.56 -19.65
CA ALA A 525 -2.02 -45.38 -19.36
C ALA A 525 -1.18 -44.09 -19.41
N VAL A 526 -1.79 -42.99 -19.84
CA VAL A 526 -1.11 -41.68 -19.98
C VAL A 526 -1.96 -40.58 -19.37
N VAL A 527 -1.38 -39.82 -18.46
CA VAL A 527 -1.94 -38.58 -17.91
C VAL A 527 -1.24 -37.39 -18.55
N GLU A 528 -2.01 -36.46 -19.11
CA GLU A 528 -1.52 -35.15 -19.53
C GLU A 528 -1.55 -34.19 -18.35
N VAL A 529 -0.38 -33.80 -17.86
CA VAL A 529 -0.24 -32.87 -16.75
C VAL A 529 -0.28 -31.44 -17.30
N ARG A 530 -1.25 -30.67 -16.82
CA ARG A 530 -1.50 -29.28 -17.23
C ARG A 530 -1.07 -28.25 -16.18
N ASP A 531 -0.98 -28.68 -14.93
CA ASP A 531 -0.60 -27.85 -13.80
C ASP A 531 0.00 -28.71 -12.68
N VAL A 532 0.87 -28.13 -11.87
CA VAL A 532 1.46 -28.80 -10.69
C VAL A 532 1.47 -27.82 -9.53
N GLN A 533 0.86 -28.22 -8.42
CA GLN A 533 0.64 -27.37 -7.25
C GLN A 533 1.16 -28.05 -5.99
N GLN A 534 1.40 -27.27 -4.94
CA GLN A 534 1.85 -27.78 -3.64
C GLN A 534 0.91 -27.29 -2.52
N PRO A 535 -0.34 -27.81 -2.46
CA PRO A 535 -1.35 -27.36 -1.48
C PRO A 535 -0.97 -27.71 -0.03
N VAL A 536 -0.12 -28.73 0.17
CA VAL A 536 0.48 -29.11 1.45
C VAL A 536 1.99 -29.05 1.29
N PRO A 537 2.75 -28.44 2.23
CA PRO A 537 4.20 -28.40 2.18
C PRO A 537 4.79 -29.80 1.97
N GLY A 538 5.69 -29.93 1.00
CA GLY A 538 6.32 -31.20 0.64
C GLY A 538 5.53 -32.08 -0.34
N VAL A 539 4.28 -31.79 -0.71
CA VAL A 539 3.46 -32.66 -1.57
C VAL A 539 3.19 -32.04 -2.94
N SER A 540 3.78 -32.58 -4.00
CA SER A 540 3.54 -32.10 -5.37
C SER A 540 2.34 -32.83 -6.00
N VAL A 541 1.31 -32.05 -6.33
CA VAL A 541 0.05 -32.51 -6.91
C VAL A 541 0.01 -32.17 -8.39
N HIS A 542 -0.02 -33.20 -9.24
CA HIS A 542 -0.05 -33.07 -10.70
C HIS A 542 -1.49 -33.10 -11.18
N LYS A 543 -1.98 -31.97 -11.68
CA LYS A 543 -3.35 -31.82 -12.17
C LYS A 543 -3.39 -32.00 -13.66
N GLY A 544 -4.31 -32.83 -14.13
CA GLY A 544 -4.32 -33.24 -15.53
C GLY A 544 -5.54 -34.05 -15.90
N VAL A 545 -5.52 -34.57 -17.13
CA VAL A 545 -6.56 -35.48 -17.64
C VAL A 545 -5.93 -36.81 -18.01
N VAL A 546 -6.62 -37.91 -17.72
CA VAL A 546 -6.24 -39.23 -18.25
C VAL A 546 -6.56 -39.24 -19.75
N GLN A 547 -5.52 -39.22 -20.59
CA GLN A 547 -5.68 -39.21 -22.04
C GLN A 547 -6.00 -40.58 -22.62
N VAL A 548 -5.42 -41.65 -22.04
CA VAL A 548 -5.58 -43.04 -22.48
C VAL A 548 -5.42 -43.96 -21.28
N GLY A 549 -6.25 -45.00 -21.19
CA GLY A 549 -6.09 -46.10 -20.25
C GLY A 549 -6.61 -45.83 -18.82
N GLU A 550 -6.24 -46.70 -17.89
CA GLU A 550 -6.64 -46.63 -16.48
C GLU A 550 -5.42 -46.35 -15.58
N VAL A 551 -5.55 -45.34 -14.72
CA VAL A 551 -4.55 -44.97 -13.71
C VAL A 551 -4.96 -45.56 -12.38
N THR A 552 -4.08 -46.32 -11.73
CA THR A 552 -4.36 -46.94 -10.43
C THR A 552 -3.38 -46.48 -9.36
N LEU A 553 -3.88 -46.37 -8.13
CA LEU A 553 -3.05 -46.05 -6.97
C LEU A 553 -2.03 -47.16 -6.72
N GLY A 554 -0.76 -46.80 -6.51
CA GLY A 554 0.37 -47.71 -6.31
C GLY A 554 1.05 -48.17 -7.61
N ALA A 555 0.57 -47.75 -8.78
CA ALA A 555 1.19 -48.11 -10.05
C ALA A 555 2.56 -47.43 -10.25
N ALA A 556 3.48 -48.16 -10.89
CA ALA A 556 4.72 -47.62 -11.39
C ALA A 556 4.44 -46.66 -12.56
N ALA A 557 5.16 -45.54 -12.57
CA ALA A 557 4.98 -44.46 -13.51
C ALA A 557 6.31 -43.85 -13.96
N HIS A 558 6.37 -43.41 -15.21
CA HIS A 558 7.45 -42.67 -15.81
C HIS A 558 6.97 -41.24 -16.13
N ALA A 559 7.51 -40.27 -15.40
CA ALA A 559 7.12 -38.88 -15.45
C ALA A 559 8.08 -38.10 -16.38
N VAL A 560 7.54 -37.36 -17.36
CA VAL A 560 8.31 -36.62 -18.38
C VAL A 560 7.77 -35.20 -18.52
N ILE A 561 8.62 -34.19 -18.30
CA ILE A 561 8.23 -32.78 -18.44
C ILE A 561 8.32 -32.27 -19.88
N ASP A 562 7.61 -31.19 -20.20
CA ASP A 562 7.84 -30.39 -21.40
C ASP A 562 9.13 -29.57 -21.24
N VAL A 563 10.22 -30.09 -21.81
CA VAL A 563 11.55 -29.48 -21.76
C VAL A 563 11.59 -28.10 -22.44
N ILE A 564 10.79 -27.86 -23.48
CA ILE A 564 10.76 -26.57 -24.18
C ILE A 564 10.14 -25.52 -23.26
N ARG A 565 9.00 -25.85 -22.64
CA ARG A 565 8.36 -25.00 -21.64
C ARG A 565 9.31 -24.73 -20.47
N ARG A 566 9.87 -25.78 -19.86
CA ARG A 566 10.80 -25.68 -18.72
C ARG A 566 11.98 -24.74 -19.01
N ARG A 567 12.65 -24.92 -20.16
CA ARG A 567 13.78 -24.07 -20.54
C ARG A 567 13.37 -22.61 -20.72
N SER A 568 12.20 -22.37 -21.30
CA SER A 568 11.68 -21.01 -21.48
C SER A 568 11.40 -20.32 -20.15
N ILE A 569 10.81 -21.05 -19.20
CA ILE A 569 10.56 -20.58 -17.82
C ILE A 569 11.88 -20.34 -17.08
N ALA A 570 12.85 -21.25 -17.17
CA ALA A 570 14.15 -21.11 -16.53
C ALA A 570 14.94 -19.88 -17.04
N ARG A 571 14.82 -19.55 -18.34
CA ARG A 571 15.34 -18.30 -18.90
C ARG A 571 14.65 -17.08 -18.29
N ALA A 572 13.32 -17.08 -18.24
CA ALA A 572 12.56 -15.99 -17.64
C ALA A 572 12.94 -15.79 -16.16
N HIS A 573 13.04 -16.88 -15.39
CA HIS A 573 13.43 -16.83 -13.98
C HIS A 573 14.84 -16.27 -13.79
N SER A 574 15.80 -16.72 -14.59
CA SER A 574 17.17 -16.19 -14.52
C SER A 574 17.23 -14.73 -14.95
N ALA A 575 16.41 -14.30 -15.93
CA ALA A 575 16.31 -12.90 -16.33
C ALA A 575 15.69 -12.02 -15.24
N THR A 576 14.78 -12.57 -14.44
CA THR A 576 14.23 -11.90 -13.25
C THR A 576 15.32 -11.58 -12.24
N HIS A 577 16.23 -12.51 -11.93
CA HIS A 577 17.37 -12.25 -11.03
C HIS A 577 18.28 -11.12 -11.58
N LEU A 578 18.59 -11.16 -12.89
CA LEU A 578 19.38 -10.11 -13.51
C LEU A 578 18.69 -8.75 -13.45
N THR A 579 17.37 -8.74 -13.62
CA THR A 579 16.56 -7.52 -13.57
C THR A 579 16.45 -6.99 -12.14
N HIS A 580 16.28 -7.87 -11.15
CA HIS A 580 16.27 -7.51 -9.74
C HIS A 580 17.58 -6.83 -9.35
N GLN A 581 18.72 -7.47 -9.63
CA GLN A 581 20.02 -6.87 -9.34
C GLN A 581 20.24 -5.56 -10.08
N ALA A 582 19.94 -5.49 -11.39
CA ALA A 582 20.14 -4.27 -12.18
C ALA A 582 19.26 -3.09 -11.68
N LEU A 583 18.03 -3.37 -11.23
CA LEU A 583 17.17 -2.37 -10.59
C LEU A 583 17.73 -1.93 -9.24
N ARG A 584 18.29 -2.84 -8.43
CA ARG A 584 18.95 -2.50 -7.16
C ARG A 584 20.20 -1.66 -7.36
N ASP A 585 20.98 -1.94 -8.40
CA ASP A 585 22.15 -1.13 -8.75
C ASP A 585 21.74 0.30 -9.15
N ALA A 586 20.65 0.43 -9.92
CA ALA A 586 20.16 1.72 -10.42
C ALA A 586 19.39 2.55 -9.38
N LEU A 587 18.58 1.89 -8.53
CA LEU A 587 17.63 2.53 -7.63
C LEU A 587 18.01 2.40 -6.15
N GLY A 588 19.00 1.56 -5.84
CA GLY A 588 19.43 1.23 -4.49
C GLY A 588 18.77 -0.03 -3.91
N PRO A 589 19.23 -0.48 -2.73
CA PRO A 589 18.82 -1.74 -2.11
C PRO A 589 17.35 -1.81 -1.68
N THR A 590 16.63 -0.68 -1.73
CA THR A 590 15.19 -0.59 -1.45
C THR A 590 14.32 -1.06 -2.61
N ALA A 591 14.89 -1.26 -3.81
CA ALA A 591 14.22 -1.94 -4.92
C ALA A 591 14.15 -3.45 -4.70
N ALA A 592 13.71 -3.86 -3.51
CA ALA A 592 13.47 -5.24 -3.14
C ALA A 592 12.22 -5.77 -3.85
N GLN A 593 12.21 -7.07 -4.15
CA GLN A 593 11.07 -7.74 -4.73
C GLN A 593 9.82 -7.60 -3.85
N ALA A 594 8.70 -7.27 -4.49
CA ALA A 594 7.36 -7.27 -3.90
C ALA A 594 6.45 -8.34 -4.53
N GLY A 595 6.89 -8.98 -5.61
CA GLY A 595 6.15 -10.01 -6.35
C GLY A 595 6.83 -10.37 -7.67
N SER A 596 6.57 -11.56 -8.18
CA SER A 596 7.17 -12.04 -9.43
C SER A 596 6.26 -13.05 -10.14
N GLU A 597 6.33 -13.10 -11.47
CA GLU A 597 5.77 -14.18 -12.30
C GLU A 597 6.74 -14.50 -13.44
N ASN A 598 7.25 -15.73 -13.48
CA ASN A 598 8.13 -16.25 -14.52
C ASN A 598 7.36 -17.25 -15.37
N ALA A 599 7.06 -16.86 -16.61
CA ALA A 599 6.30 -17.64 -17.57
C ALA A 599 7.16 -17.97 -18.81
N PRO A 600 6.75 -18.89 -19.68
CA PRO A 600 7.47 -19.10 -20.94
C PRO A 600 7.59 -17.81 -21.74
N GLY A 601 8.82 -17.39 -22.03
CA GLY A 601 9.14 -16.25 -22.90
C GLY A 601 8.97 -14.87 -22.27
N ARG A 602 8.46 -14.77 -21.03
CA ARG A 602 8.19 -13.48 -20.37
C ARG A 602 8.25 -13.55 -18.86
N PHE A 603 8.47 -12.41 -18.23
CA PHE A 603 8.29 -12.28 -16.79
C PHE A 603 7.67 -10.93 -16.43
N ARG A 604 7.08 -10.87 -15.24
CA ARG A 604 6.76 -9.62 -14.54
C ARG A 604 7.51 -9.59 -13.22
N PHE A 605 8.02 -8.42 -12.87
CA PHE A 605 8.76 -8.22 -11.64
C PHE A 605 8.25 -6.98 -10.92
N ASP A 606 7.79 -7.18 -9.69
CA ASP A 606 7.28 -6.12 -8.83
C ASP A 606 8.35 -5.74 -7.82
N PHE A 607 8.62 -4.46 -7.66
CA PHE A 607 9.69 -3.96 -6.80
C PHE A 607 9.30 -2.69 -6.05
N GLY A 608 9.94 -2.48 -4.90
CA GLY A 608 9.80 -1.27 -4.11
C GLY A 608 10.40 -0.05 -4.81
N SER A 609 9.57 0.92 -5.18
CA SER A 609 10.06 2.24 -5.59
C SER A 609 9.02 3.31 -5.30
N PRO A 610 9.39 4.41 -4.62
CA PRO A 610 8.46 5.48 -4.27
C PRO A 610 8.04 6.32 -5.50
N THR A 611 8.86 6.33 -6.56
CA THR A 611 8.68 7.20 -7.73
C THR A 611 8.81 6.43 -9.04
N ALA A 612 8.28 6.99 -10.13
CA ALA A 612 8.24 6.28 -11.42
C ALA A 612 9.68 6.18 -11.93
N VAL A 613 10.03 5.03 -12.51
CA VAL A 613 11.40 4.87 -13.00
C VAL A 613 11.53 5.66 -14.29
N PRO A 614 12.47 6.64 -14.38
CA PRO A 614 12.66 7.38 -15.62
C PRO A 614 12.98 6.42 -16.78
N GLY A 615 12.42 6.69 -17.96
CA GLY A 615 12.62 5.80 -19.13
C GLY A 615 14.09 5.62 -19.52
N THR A 616 14.94 6.62 -19.25
CA THR A 616 16.40 6.51 -19.41
C THR A 616 17.00 5.47 -18.46
N VAL A 617 16.59 5.46 -17.20
CA VAL A 617 17.06 4.47 -16.21
C VAL A 617 16.59 3.07 -16.57
N LEU A 618 15.35 2.90 -17.03
CA LEU A 618 14.88 1.59 -17.54
C LEU A 618 15.69 1.12 -18.74
N THR A 619 16.11 2.04 -19.61
CA THR A 619 16.98 1.72 -20.75
C THR A 619 18.37 1.28 -20.27
N ASP A 620 18.94 1.97 -19.28
CA ASP A 620 20.23 1.60 -18.69
C ASP A 620 20.16 0.23 -18.00
N VAL A 621 19.05 -0.07 -17.30
CA VAL A 621 18.79 -1.38 -16.69
C VAL A 621 18.70 -2.47 -17.77
N GLU A 622 17.93 -2.25 -18.83
CA GLU A 622 17.85 -3.18 -19.97
C GLU A 622 19.22 -3.42 -20.60
N GLN A 623 19.99 -2.35 -20.82
CA GLN A 623 21.34 -2.44 -21.37
C GLN A 623 22.24 -3.27 -20.45
N LYS A 624 22.23 -2.98 -19.15
CA LYS A 624 23.05 -3.69 -18.15
C LYS A 624 22.76 -5.17 -18.12
N ILE A 625 21.48 -5.56 -18.17
CA ILE A 625 21.07 -6.97 -18.24
C ILE A 625 21.70 -7.61 -19.47
N ASN A 626 21.52 -7.01 -20.66
CA ASN A 626 22.02 -7.57 -21.91
C ASN A 626 23.56 -7.58 -22.01
N GLU A 627 24.26 -6.64 -21.37
CA GLU A 627 25.71 -6.69 -21.20
C GLU A 627 26.15 -7.91 -20.36
N VAL A 628 25.40 -8.26 -19.31
CA VAL A 628 25.67 -9.46 -18.50
C VAL A 628 25.44 -10.75 -19.27
N LEU A 629 24.50 -10.76 -20.24
CA LEU A 629 24.30 -11.92 -21.11
C LEU A 629 25.55 -12.18 -21.97
N ALA A 630 26.20 -11.12 -22.45
CA ALA A 630 27.43 -11.21 -23.24
C ALA A 630 28.68 -11.59 -22.43
N ARG A 631 28.61 -11.56 -21.09
CA ARG A 631 29.70 -11.98 -20.20
C ARG A 631 29.75 -13.50 -19.99
N GLU A 632 28.73 -14.23 -20.42
CA GLU A 632 28.66 -15.69 -20.33
C GLU A 632 28.90 -16.21 -18.90
N LEU A 633 28.24 -15.61 -17.92
CA LEU A 633 28.44 -15.96 -16.51
C LEU A 633 27.78 -17.31 -16.18
N ASP A 634 28.49 -18.13 -15.42
CA ASP A 634 27.96 -19.38 -14.90
C ASP A 634 26.88 -19.15 -13.84
N VAL A 635 25.86 -20.01 -13.87
CA VAL A 635 24.79 -20.03 -12.89
C VAL A 635 24.90 -21.30 -12.07
N THR A 636 25.16 -21.13 -10.77
CA THR A 636 25.38 -22.22 -9.82
C THR A 636 24.32 -22.20 -8.72
N ALA A 637 24.08 -23.35 -8.09
CA ALA A 637 23.15 -23.45 -6.98
C ALA A 637 23.70 -24.38 -5.89
N GLU A 638 23.68 -23.91 -4.64
CA GLU A 638 24.21 -24.63 -3.49
C GLU A 638 23.20 -24.64 -2.35
N VAL A 639 23.19 -25.70 -1.54
CA VAL A 639 22.34 -25.80 -0.35
C VAL A 639 23.22 -25.63 0.89
N MET A 640 22.98 -24.56 1.64
CA MET A 640 23.76 -24.16 2.81
C MET A 640 22.86 -23.71 3.96
N SER A 641 23.44 -23.41 5.13
CA SER A 641 22.69 -22.82 6.24
C SER A 641 22.30 -21.36 5.97
N MET A 642 21.27 -20.87 6.66
CA MET A 642 20.85 -19.46 6.57
C MET A 642 21.99 -18.49 6.94
N ASP A 643 22.80 -18.82 7.95
CA ASP A 643 23.90 -17.96 8.40
C ASP A 643 25.03 -17.90 7.38
N GLU A 644 25.39 -19.03 6.76
CA GLU A 644 26.37 -19.07 5.67
C GLU A 644 25.89 -18.26 4.46
N ALA A 645 24.60 -18.39 4.10
CA ALA A 645 24.01 -17.61 3.00
C ALA A 645 24.10 -16.10 3.25
N LYS A 646 23.75 -15.65 4.47
CA LYS A 646 23.86 -14.24 4.87
C LYS A 646 25.30 -13.74 4.85
N GLN A 647 26.25 -14.52 5.36
CA GLN A 647 27.68 -14.17 5.35
C GLN A 647 28.22 -14.03 3.92
N GLN A 648 27.69 -14.81 2.97
CA GLN A 648 28.04 -14.73 1.56
C GLN A 648 27.37 -13.57 0.80
N GLY A 649 26.55 -12.76 1.47
CA GLY A 649 25.83 -11.65 0.88
C GLY A 649 24.61 -12.06 0.04
N ALA A 650 24.10 -13.28 0.24
CA ALA A 650 22.92 -13.74 -0.49
C ALA A 650 21.68 -12.93 -0.09
N ILE A 651 20.93 -12.46 -1.08
CA ILE A 651 19.69 -11.73 -0.87
C ILE A 651 18.58 -12.74 -0.58
N ALA A 652 17.87 -12.53 0.53
CA ALA A 652 16.66 -13.27 0.85
C ALA A 652 15.44 -12.47 0.39
N GLU A 653 14.54 -13.11 -0.34
CA GLU A 653 13.30 -12.48 -0.78
C GLU A 653 12.36 -12.22 0.40
N PHE A 654 11.76 -11.03 0.42
CA PHE A 654 10.94 -10.53 1.52
C PHE A 654 9.57 -11.23 1.54
N GLY A 655 9.21 -11.83 2.69
CA GLY A 655 7.92 -12.49 2.90
C GLY A 655 7.91 -14.00 2.64
N GLU A 656 9.00 -14.57 2.13
CA GLU A 656 9.16 -16.02 1.95
C GLU A 656 9.62 -16.69 3.25
N LYS A 657 9.13 -17.92 3.50
CA LYS A 657 9.56 -18.73 4.65
C LYS A 657 10.70 -19.65 4.22
N TYR A 658 11.84 -19.49 4.86
CA TYR A 658 13.01 -20.34 4.63
C TYR A 658 13.19 -21.34 5.77
N GLY A 659 13.57 -22.57 5.45
CA GLY A 659 14.00 -23.55 6.44
C GLY A 659 15.45 -23.32 6.88
N ASP A 660 15.93 -24.17 7.80
CA ASP A 660 17.31 -24.10 8.34
C ASP A 660 18.39 -24.25 7.26
N ARG A 661 18.05 -24.94 6.16
CA ARG A 661 18.86 -25.07 4.96
C ARG A 661 18.17 -24.38 3.80
N VAL A 662 18.91 -23.53 3.10
CA VAL A 662 18.43 -22.73 1.98
C VAL A 662 19.21 -23.03 0.72
N ARG A 663 18.52 -23.00 -0.43
CA ARG A 663 19.14 -23.09 -1.75
C ARG A 663 19.49 -21.68 -2.22
N VAL A 664 20.77 -21.43 -2.47
CA VAL A 664 21.29 -20.15 -2.96
C VAL A 664 21.68 -20.30 -4.41
N VAL A 665 21.12 -19.46 -5.28
CA VAL A 665 21.46 -19.38 -6.70
C VAL A 665 22.41 -18.20 -6.91
N THR A 666 23.55 -18.47 -7.53
CA THR A 666 24.57 -17.46 -7.84
C THR A 666 24.75 -17.35 -9.34
N ILE A 667 24.64 -16.13 -9.88
CA ILE A 667 24.90 -15.80 -11.29
C ILE A 667 26.20 -15.01 -11.36
N GLY A 668 27.31 -15.74 -11.57
CA GLY A 668 28.67 -15.19 -11.57
C GLY A 668 28.94 -14.27 -10.36
N ASP A 669 29.47 -13.09 -10.64
CA ASP A 669 29.68 -12.02 -9.67
C ASP A 669 28.50 -11.02 -9.59
N PHE A 670 27.42 -11.27 -10.32
CA PHE A 670 26.37 -10.28 -10.56
C PHE A 670 25.23 -10.40 -9.55
N SER A 671 24.61 -11.57 -9.41
CA SER A 671 23.47 -11.80 -8.49
C SER A 671 23.72 -13.03 -7.62
N LYS A 672 23.24 -12.97 -6.37
CA LYS A 672 23.22 -14.10 -5.43
C LYS A 672 21.95 -14.01 -4.57
N GLU A 673 21.04 -14.96 -4.76
CA GLU A 673 19.68 -14.92 -4.20
C GLU A 673 19.27 -16.28 -3.64
N LEU A 674 18.49 -16.31 -2.55
CA LEU A 674 17.84 -17.52 -2.06
C LEU A 674 16.70 -17.87 -3.02
N CYS A 675 16.81 -18.97 -3.76
CA CYS A 675 15.82 -19.32 -4.77
C CYS A 675 15.66 -20.84 -4.94
N GLY A 676 14.40 -21.30 -4.83
CA GLY A 676 14.00 -22.68 -5.08
C GLY A 676 13.74 -23.01 -6.55
N GLY A 677 13.73 -22.03 -7.44
CA GLY A 677 13.35 -22.20 -8.84
C GLY A 677 14.39 -22.89 -9.73
N THR A 678 13.97 -23.17 -10.96
CA THR A 678 14.84 -23.69 -12.03
C THR A 678 15.49 -22.55 -12.78
N HIS A 679 16.78 -22.68 -13.08
CA HIS A 679 17.58 -21.66 -13.76
C HIS A 679 18.30 -22.23 -14.97
N VAL A 680 18.76 -21.33 -15.84
CA VAL A 680 19.73 -21.70 -16.87
C VAL A 680 21.07 -22.06 -16.23
N HIS A 681 21.98 -22.66 -17.00
CA HIS A 681 23.34 -22.95 -16.52
C HIS A 681 24.32 -21.81 -16.78
N ASN A 682 24.02 -20.94 -17.75
CA ASN A 682 24.89 -19.83 -18.13
C ASN A 682 24.04 -18.68 -18.69
N THR A 683 24.43 -17.43 -18.42
CA THR A 683 23.65 -16.24 -18.83
C THR A 683 23.48 -16.12 -20.34
N ALA A 684 24.38 -16.66 -21.14
CA ALA A 684 24.24 -16.69 -22.61
C ALA A 684 22.99 -17.46 -23.08
N GLN A 685 22.46 -18.38 -22.27
CA GLN A 685 21.29 -19.19 -22.60
C GLN A 685 19.97 -18.40 -22.56
N LEU A 686 19.96 -17.19 -21.98
CA LEU A 686 18.78 -16.30 -21.97
C LEU A 686 18.49 -15.75 -23.37
N GLY A 687 19.52 -15.49 -24.17
CA GLY A 687 19.40 -14.78 -25.44
C GLY A 687 19.29 -13.27 -25.20
N LEU A 688 18.19 -12.65 -25.61
CA LEU A 688 17.91 -11.22 -25.43
C LEU A 688 16.88 -11.01 -24.32
N VAL A 689 17.04 -9.98 -23.50
CA VAL A 689 15.99 -9.52 -22.57
C VAL A 689 15.49 -8.16 -23.02
N LYS A 690 14.18 -8.00 -23.18
CA LYS A 690 13.53 -6.74 -23.58
C LYS A 690 12.52 -6.31 -22.53
N LEU A 691 12.74 -5.15 -21.91
CA LEU A 691 11.76 -4.52 -21.04
C LEU A 691 10.69 -3.82 -21.89
N LEU A 692 9.43 -4.08 -21.58
CA LEU A 692 8.28 -3.50 -22.28
C LEU A 692 7.86 -2.16 -21.67
N GLY A 693 8.00 -2.02 -20.36
CA GLY A 693 7.67 -0.79 -19.65
C GLY A 693 7.59 -1.00 -18.13
N GLU A 694 7.32 0.10 -17.44
CA GLU A 694 7.05 0.14 -16.00
C GLU A 694 5.66 0.72 -15.73
N SER A 695 4.99 0.20 -14.71
CA SER A 695 3.72 0.76 -14.23
C SER A 695 3.55 0.67 -12.71
N SER A 696 2.77 1.60 -12.16
CA SER A 696 2.35 1.57 -10.76
C SER A 696 1.32 0.47 -10.53
N ILE A 697 1.54 -0.42 -9.56
CA ILE A 697 0.55 -1.42 -9.14
C ILE A 697 0.01 -1.17 -7.73
N GLY A 698 0.64 -0.27 -6.99
CA GLY A 698 0.22 0.15 -5.66
C GLY A 698 1.05 1.33 -5.18
N SER A 699 0.77 1.80 -3.97
CA SER A 699 1.57 2.86 -3.39
C SER A 699 2.93 2.31 -2.93
N GLY A 700 4.01 2.82 -3.51
CA GLY A 700 5.39 2.39 -3.22
C GLY A 700 5.84 1.12 -3.97
N VAL A 701 4.98 0.53 -4.80
CA VAL A 701 5.28 -0.71 -5.56
C VAL A 701 5.05 -0.50 -7.04
N ARG A 702 6.04 -0.90 -7.83
CA ARG A 702 6.07 -0.75 -9.29
C ARG A 702 6.33 -2.08 -9.95
N ARG A 703 5.86 -2.23 -11.19
CA ARG A 703 5.99 -3.46 -11.98
C ARG A 703 6.75 -3.17 -13.26
N VAL A 704 7.74 -3.99 -13.55
CA VAL A 704 8.36 -4.10 -14.88
C VAL A 704 7.85 -5.37 -15.56
N GLU A 705 7.49 -5.28 -16.84
CA GLU A 705 7.17 -6.43 -17.68
C GLU A 705 8.24 -6.57 -18.76
N ALA A 706 8.62 -7.81 -19.06
CA ALA A 706 9.71 -8.09 -19.98
C ALA A 706 9.51 -9.39 -20.77
N LEU A 707 10.14 -9.44 -21.94
CA LEU A 707 10.24 -10.62 -22.79
C LEU A 707 11.67 -11.15 -22.79
N VAL A 708 11.82 -12.45 -22.97
CA VAL A 708 13.13 -13.13 -22.93
C VAL A 708 13.30 -14.07 -24.13
N GLY A 709 14.51 -14.09 -24.69
CA GLY A 709 14.90 -15.00 -25.76
C GLY A 709 14.13 -14.75 -27.05
N VAL A 710 13.51 -15.82 -27.58
CA VAL A 710 12.84 -15.80 -28.89
C VAL A 710 11.65 -14.84 -28.90
N ASP A 711 10.89 -14.74 -27.80
CA ASP A 711 9.76 -13.84 -27.68
C ASP A 711 10.18 -12.36 -27.74
N ALA A 712 11.30 -12.02 -27.09
CA ALA A 712 11.88 -10.68 -27.17
C ALA A 712 12.30 -10.33 -28.61
N TYR A 713 12.93 -11.27 -29.31
CA TYR A 713 13.30 -11.10 -30.72
C TYR A 713 12.06 -10.92 -31.61
N GLN A 714 11.03 -11.74 -31.45
CA GLN A 714 9.79 -11.64 -32.24
C GLN A 714 9.09 -10.30 -32.03
N PHE A 715 9.09 -9.78 -30.80
CA PHE A 715 8.58 -8.45 -30.49
C PHE A 715 9.35 -7.36 -31.26
N LEU A 716 10.68 -7.36 -31.17
CA LEU A 716 11.51 -6.37 -31.88
C LEU A 716 11.41 -6.47 -33.41
N ALA A 717 11.27 -7.68 -33.96
CA ALA A 717 11.07 -7.87 -35.39
C ALA A 717 9.72 -7.28 -35.88
N ARG A 718 8.67 -7.37 -35.05
CA ARG A 718 7.37 -6.71 -35.32
C ARG A 718 7.51 -5.20 -35.26
N GLU A 719 8.16 -4.65 -34.23
CA GLU A 719 8.42 -3.21 -34.11
C GLU A 719 9.21 -2.68 -35.32
N HIS A 720 10.24 -3.40 -35.75
CA HIS A 720 11.01 -3.04 -36.95
C HIS A 720 10.15 -3.02 -38.22
N THR A 721 9.20 -3.96 -38.35
CA THR A 721 8.26 -3.99 -39.46
C THR A 721 7.33 -2.78 -39.45
N VAL A 722 6.81 -2.39 -38.29
CA VAL A 722 5.95 -1.20 -38.13
C VAL A 722 6.73 0.07 -38.50
N VAL A 723 7.95 0.23 -37.99
CA VAL A 723 8.82 1.37 -38.36
C VAL A 723 9.11 1.39 -39.86
N SER A 724 9.34 0.23 -40.47
CA SER A 724 9.55 0.10 -41.92
C SER A 724 8.31 0.51 -42.73
N GLN A 725 7.11 0.18 -42.26
CA GLN A 725 5.86 0.62 -42.90
C GLN A 725 5.66 2.14 -42.76
N LEU A 726 5.92 2.70 -41.58
CA LEU A 726 5.82 4.14 -41.34
C LEU A 726 6.79 4.94 -42.20
N THR A 727 8.04 4.49 -42.31
CA THR A 727 9.07 5.13 -43.15
C THR A 727 8.69 5.13 -44.63
N GLN A 728 8.04 4.08 -45.12
CA GLN A 728 7.47 4.04 -46.48
C GLN A 728 6.33 5.05 -46.65
N LEU A 729 5.42 5.17 -45.68
CA LEU A 729 4.28 6.10 -45.73
C LEU A 729 4.73 7.57 -45.73
N VAL A 730 5.64 7.93 -44.83
CA VAL A 730 6.12 9.33 -44.69
C VAL A 730 7.31 9.65 -45.61
N LYS A 731 7.82 8.65 -46.32
CA LYS A 731 9.02 8.73 -47.18
C LYS A 731 10.20 9.36 -46.45
N GLY A 732 10.66 8.71 -45.38
CA GLY A 732 11.78 9.18 -44.56
C GLY A 732 12.57 8.05 -43.95
N ARG A 733 13.67 8.38 -43.26
CA ARG A 733 14.43 7.39 -42.47
C ARG A 733 13.80 7.22 -41.08
N PRO A 734 14.04 6.09 -40.38
CA PRO A 734 13.49 5.84 -39.04
C PRO A 734 13.74 7.00 -38.06
N GLU A 735 14.95 7.55 -38.06
CA GLU A 735 15.37 8.67 -37.20
C GLU A 735 14.66 9.99 -37.54
N GLU A 736 14.14 10.14 -38.75
CA GLU A 736 13.41 11.32 -39.21
C GLU A 736 11.89 11.22 -38.97
N LEU A 737 11.39 10.04 -38.57
CA LEU A 737 9.95 9.79 -38.41
C LEU A 737 9.29 10.81 -37.47
N PRO A 738 9.82 11.10 -36.27
CA PRO A 738 9.16 12.04 -35.36
C PRO A 738 9.01 13.43 -35.98
N GLU A 739 10.09 13.95 -36.55
CA GLU A 739 10.10 15.28 -37.19
C GLU A 739 9.16 15.34 -38.39
N LYS A 740 9.17 14.32 -39.27
CA LYS A 740 8.29 14.27 -40.44
C LYS A 740 6.82 14.19 -40.06
N ILE A 741 6.48 13.37 -39.07
CA ILE A 741 5.10 13.24 -38.58
C ILE A 741 4.64 14.56 -37.94
N SER A 742 5.46 15.15 -37.07
CA SER A 742 5.17 16.47 -36.49
C SER A 742 4.98 17.54 -37.57
N GLY A 743 5.83 17.56 -38.60
CA GLY A 743 5.71 18.47 -39.73
C GLY A 743 4.45 18.25 -40.56
N MET A 744 4.03 16.99 -40.77
CA MET A 744 2.78 16.66 -41.45
C MET A 744 1.55 17.11 -40.64
N LEU A 745 1.55 16.89 -39.32
CA LEU A 745 0.47 17.33 -38.44
C LEU A 745 0.36 18.85 -38.38
N ALA A 746 1.49 19.56 -38.37
CA ALA A 746 1.51 21.03 -38.45
C ALA A 746 0.90 21.52 -39.76
N LYS A 747 1.31 20.95 -40.90
CA LYS A 747 0.75 21.28 -42.23
C LYS A 747 -0.74 20.99 -42.32
N LEU A 748 -1.21 19.89 -41.73
CA LEU A 748 -2.63 19.55 -41.69
C LEU A 748 -3.44 20.63 -40.95
N LYS A 749 -2.95 21.04 -39.77
CA LYS A 749 -3.58 22.10 -38.97
C LYS A 749 -3.59 23.45 -39.70
N ASP A 750 -2.54 23.77 -40.45
CA ASP A 750 -2.49 25.01 -41.23
C ASP A 750 -3.43 24.98 -42.44
N ALA A 751 -3.51 23.84 -43.14
CA ALA A 751 -4.45 23.64 -44.23
C ALA A 751 -5.91 23.74 -43.76
N GLU A 752 -6.24 23.16 -42.60
CA GLU A 752 -7.56 23.30 -41.98
C GLU A 752 -7.92 24.76 -41.69
N LYS A 753 -6.97 25.56 -41.16
CA LYS A 753 -7.18 27.00 -40.94
C LYS A 753 -7.39 27.77 -42.24
N GLU A 754 -6.63 27.47 -43.29
CA GLU A 754 -6.81 28.12 -44.60
C GLU A 754 -8.17 27.79 -45.22
N ILE A 755 -8.64 26.54 -45.09
CA ILE A 755 -9.98 26.13 -45.56
C ILE A 755 -11.06 26.94 -44.87
N GLU A 756 -10.97 27.12 -43.55
CA GLU A 756 -11.94 27.93 -42.80
C GLU A 756 -11.89 29.41 -43.21
N ARG A 757 -10.69 29.97 -43.45
CA ARG A 757 -10.55 31.34 -43.99
C ARG A 757 -11.24 31.48 -45.35
N PHE A 758 -10.98 30.57 -46.28
CA PHE A 758 -11.59 30.62 -47.62
C PHE A 758 -13.10 30.46 -47.59
N ARG A 759 -13.64 29.65 -46.67
CA ARG A 759 -15.09 29.54 -46.44
C ARG A 759 -15.67 30.86 -45.96
N ALA A 760 -15.03 31.52 -44.99
CA ALA A 760 -15.47 32.83 -44.49
C ALA A 760 -15.44 33.91 -45.59
N GLU A 761 -14.40 33.97 -46.41
CA GLU A 761 -14.29 34.90 -47.54
C GLU A 761 -15.40 34.68 -48.58
N LYS A 762 -15.70 33.43 -48.92
CA LYS A 762 -16.75 33.08 -49.88
C LYS A 762 -18.15 33.48 -49.40
N VAL A 763 -18.41 33.35 -48.09
CA VAL A 763 -19.67 33.78 -47.46
C VAL A 763 -19.81 35.31 -47.50
N LEU A 764 -18.73 36.07 -47.25
CA LEU A 764 -18.73 37.53 -47.31
C LEU A 764 -18.93 38.08 -48.73
N GLN A 765 -18.43 37.41 -49.77
CA GLN A 765 -18.69 37.81 -51.16
C GLN A 765 -20.19 37.74 -51.54
N ALA A 766 -21.00 36.92 -50.86
CA ALA A 766 -22.44 36.83 -51.09
C ALA A 766 -23.23 38.05 -50.56
N ALA A 767 -22.61 38.90 -49.73
CA ALA A 767 -23.28 40.03 -49.08
C ALA A 767 -23.90 41.04 -50.07
N ALA A 768 -23.19 41.34 -51.17
CA ALA A 768 -23.68 42.27 -52.19
C ALA A 768 -24.97 41.77 -52.86
N GLY A 769 -25.02 40.47 -53.19
CA GLY A 769 -26.19 39.84 -53.79
C GLY A 769 -27.39 39.78 -52.83
N LEU A 770 -27.14 39.46 -51.56
CA LEU A 770 -28.19 39.43 -50.53
C LEU A 770 -28.80 40.82 -50.26
N ALA A 771 -27.98 41.87 -50.26
CA ALA A 771 -28.47 43.25 -50.11
C ALA A 771 -29.28 43.71 -51.34
N ALA A 772 -28.80 43.40 -52.56
CA ALA A 772 -29.51 43.74 -53.80
C ALA A 772 -30.84 42.97 -53.95
N GLY A 773 -30.92 41.74 -53.43
CA GLY A 773 -32.12 40.90 -53.44
C GLY A 773 -33.13 41.17 -52.32
N ALA A 774 -32.93 42.23 -51.52
CA ALA A 774 -33.85 42.55 -50.42
C ALA A 774 -35.26 42.89 -50.96
N LYS A 775 -36.28 42.19 -50.45
CA LYS A 775 -37.68 42.40 -50.83
C LYS A 775 -38.25 43.64 -50.14
N ASP A 776 -39.16 44.35 -50.81
CA ASP A 776 -39.98 45.37 -50.14
C ASP A 776 -41.16 44.71 -49.41
N VAL A 777 -41.19 44.85 -48.09
CA VAL A 777 -42.29 44.42 -47.23
C VAL A 777 -42.86 45.66 -46.55
N ARG A 778 -43.93 46.22 -47.14
CA ARG A 778 -44.63 47.43 -46.63
C ARG A 778 -43.69 48.61 -46.35
N GLY A 779 -42.72 48.84 -47.25
CA GLY A 779 -41.72 49.91 -47.14
C GLY A 779 -40.49 49.57 -46.31
N VAL A 780 -40.36 48.33 -45.81
CA VAL A 780 -39.16 47.80 -45.15
C VAL A 780 -38.40 46.90 -46.12
N ALA A 781 -37.10 47.14 -46.30
CA ALA A 781 -36.21 46.27 -47.04
C ALA A 781 -35.88 45.01 -46.21
N LEU A 782 -36.39 43.85 -46.62
CA LEU A 782 -36.14 42.57 -45.96
C LEU A 782 -35.18 41.71 -46.78
N ALA A 783 -33.98 41.49 -46.26
CA ALA A 783 -33.04 40.49 -46.78
C ALA A 783 -33.07 39.26 -45.86
N ALA A 784 -33.88 38.26 -46.21
CA ALA A 784 -34.02 37.04 -45.43
C ALA A 784 -33.72 35.79 -46.27
N GLY A 785 -32.96 34.84 -45.71
CA GLY A 785 -32.65 33.60 -46.42
C GLY A 785 -31.62 32.70 -45.74
N ARG A 786 -31.47 31.49 -46.29
CA ARG A 786 -30.48 30.51 -45.85
C ARG A 786 -29.15 30.75 -46.56
N VAL A 787 -28.06 30.79 -45.80
CA VAL A 787 -26.68 30.80 -46.31
C VAL A 787 -26.12 29.36 -46.26
N PRO A 788 -24.99 29.07 -46.95
CA PRO A 788 -24.43 27.72 -46.95
C PRO A 788 -24.26 27.15 -45.54
N ASP A 789 -24.62 25.87 -45.38
CA ASP A 789 -24.43 25.14 -44.14
C ASP A 789 -22.94 25.08 -43.77
N GLY A 790 -22.66 25.06 -42.47
CA GLY A 790 -21.31 25.15 -41.91
C GLY A 790 -20.82 26.56 -41.65
N THR A 791 -21.62 27.60 -41.96
CA THR A 791 -21.26 28.99 -41.62
C THR A 791 -21.35 29.18 -40.10
N GLY A 792 -20.22 29.45 -39.44
CA GLY A 792 -20.18 29.67 -37.99
C GLY A 792 -20.96 30.91 -37.55
N ALA A 793 -21.30 30.99 -36.26
CA ALA A 793 -22.11 32.09 -35.71
C ALA A 793 -21.47 33.48 -35.92
N ASP A 794 -20.15 33.59 -35.77
CA ASP A 794 -19.42 34.85 -35.95
C ASP A 794 -19.41 35.33 -37.40
N ASP A 795 -19.25 34.41 -38.36
CA ASP A 795 -19.26 34.74 -39.78
C ASP A 795 -20.67 35.05 -40.28
N LEU A 796 -21.68 34.33 -39.79
CA LEU A 796 -23.09 34.64 -40.03
C LEU A 796 -23.42 36.05 -39.51
N ARG A 797 -22.93 36.41 -38.32
CA ARG A 797 -23.10 37.75 -37.76
C ARG A 797 -22.42 38.83 -38.58
N LYS A 798 -21.17 38.62 -39.01
CA LYS A 798 -20.46 39.56 -39.89
C LYS A 798 -21.20 39.76 -41.21
N LEU A 799 -21.69 38.69 -41.83
CA LEU A 799 -22.45 38.75 -43.07
C LEU A 799 -23.76 39.54 -42.90
N VAL A 800 -24.54 39.26 -41.85
CA VAL A 800 -25.78 39.99 -41.54
C VAL A 800 -25.50 41.49 -41.37
N LEU A 801 -24.41 41.86 -40.70
CA LEU A 801 -24.02 43.24 -40.49
C LEU A 801 -23.58 43.94 -41.78
N ASP A 802 -22.80 43.26 -42.63
CA ASP A 802 -22.37 43.80 -43.93
C ASP A 802 -23.56 43.99 -44.88
N VAL A 803 -24.46 43.01 -44.98
CA VAL A 803 -25.69 43.12 -45.77
C VAL A 803 -26.54 44.31 -45.28
N ARG A 804 -26.68 44.48 -43.95
CA ARG A 804 -27.41 45.62 -43.37
C ARG A 804 -26.75 46.95 -43.75
N GLY A 805 -25.41 47.03 -43.68
CA GLY A 805 -24.66 48.24 -44.02
C GLY A 805 -24.74 48.64 -45.50
N ARG A 806 -24.98 47.67 -46.39
CA ARG A 806 -25.13 47.91 -47.84
C ARG A 806 -26.52 48.41 -48.25
N ILE A 807 -27.53 48.25 -47.39
CA ILE A 807 -28.88 48.79 -47.64
C ILE A 807 -28.89 50.28 -47.26
N GLN A 808 -29.27 51.16 -48.19
CA GLN A 808 -29.18 52.62 -48.06
C GLN A 808 -29.82 53.15 -46.75
N GLY A 809 -29.10 54.02 -46.05
CA GLY A 809 -29.38 54.41 -44.65
C GLY A 809 -30.72 55.11 -44.36
N GLY A 810 -31.49 55.51 -45.39
CA GLY A 810 -32.80 56.15 -45.20
C GLY A 810 -34.00 55.17 -45.22
N ARG A 811 -33.82 53.94 -45.71
CA ARG A 811 -34.91 52.95 -45.81
C ARG A 811 -34.87 52.00 -44.62
N PRO A 812 -35.98 51.79 -43.88
CA PRO A 812 -36.05 50.74 -42.85
C PRO A 812 -35.61 49.39 -43.40
N ALA A 813 -34.69 48.71 -42.71
CA ALA A 813 -34.09 47.47 -43.19
C ALA A 813 -34.00 46.41 -42.10
N VAL A 814 -34.29 45.17 -42.47
CA VAL A 814 -34.17 43.95 -41.66
C VAL A 814 -33.38 42.93 -42.45
N VAL A 815 -32.34 42.36 -41.84
CA VAL A 815 -31.55 41.28 -42.41
C VAL A 815 -31.66 40.06 -41.50
N ALA A 816 -32.10 38.93 -42.01
CA ALA A 816 -32.32 37.70 -41.23
C ALA A 816 -31.72 36.49 -41.97
N LEU A 817 -30.55 36.03 -41.53
CA LEU A 817 -29.85 34.92 -42.19
C LEU A 817 -29.81 33.67 -41.32
N PHE A 818 -29.84 32.51 -41.97
CA PHE A 818 -29.95 31.19 -41.35
C PHE A 818 -28.89 30.23 -41.90
N THR A 819 -28.38 29.32 -41.08
CA THR A 819 -27.41 28.27 -41.49
C THR A 819 -27.54 27.05 -40.58
N VAL A 820 -27.06 25.89 -41.01
CA VAL A 820 -26.97 24.68 -40.17
C VAL A 820 -25.51 24.40 -39.83
N VAL A 821 -25.20 24.27 -38.54
CA VAL A 821 -23.85 23.88 -38.07
C VAL A 821 -24.00 22.65 -37.19
N LYS A 822 -23.37 21.53 -37.58
CA LYS A 822 -23.45 20.24 -36.87
C LYS A 822 -24.91 19.84 -36.56
N ASP A 823 -25.74 19.82 -37.59
CA ASP A 823 -27.18 19.49 -37.54
C ASP A 823 -28.05 20.41 -36.67
N ARG A 824 -27.53 21.58 -36.25
CA ARG A 824 -28.30 22.58 -35.50
C ARG A 824 -28.50 23.85 -36.31
N PRO A 825 -29.74 24.33 -36.52
CA PRO A 825 -29.98 25.60 -37.18
C PRO A 825 -29.59 26.77 -36.27
N LEU A 826 -28.94 27.77 -36.87
CA LEU A 826 -28.55 29.04 -36.28
C LEU A 826 -29.14 30.19 -37.10
N THR A 827 -29.47 31.28 -36.43
CA THR A 827 -29.95 32.52 -37.05
C THR A 827 -29.31 33.74 -36.43
N VAL A 828 -29.01 34.74 -37.25
CA VAL A 828 -28.66 36.09 -36.80
C VAL A 828 -29.56 37.07 -37.55
N ILE A 829 -30.13 38.02 -36.82
CA ILE A 829 -30.99 39.06 -37.38
C ILE A 829 -30.48 40.42 -36.95
N ALA A 830 -30.44 41.38 -37.88
CA ALA A 830 -30.11 42.76 -37.59
C ALA A 830 -31.12 43.72 -38.22
N THR A 831 -31.35 44.85 -37.54
CA THR A 831 -32.19 45.96 -37.99
C THR A 831 -31.34 47.22 -38.12
N ASN A 832 -31.68 48.12 -39.04
CA ASN A 832 -31.10 49.47 -39.06
C ASN A 832 -31.90 50.44 -38.19
N GLU A 833 -31.42 51.69 -38.07
CA GLU A 833 -32.04 52.70 -37.20
C GLU A 833 -33.48 53.02 -37.61
N ALA A 834 -33.74 53.26 -38.89
CA ALA A 834 -35.08 53.54 -39.42
C ALA A 834 -36.08 52.39 -39.18
N ALA A 835 -35.65 51.12 -39.19
CA ALA A 835 -36.49 49.99 -38.81
C ALA A 835 -36.82 49.98 -37.30
N ARG A 836 -35.85 50.33 -36.46
CA ARG A 836 -36.06 50.41 -35.01
C ARG A 836 -36.98 51.57 -34.62
N GLU A 837 -36.89 52.71 -35.30
CA GLU A 837 -37.83 53.83 -35.13
C GLU A 837 -39.28 53.43 -35.46
N ARG A 838 -39.48 52.47 -36.37
CA ARG A 838 -40.78 51.84 -36.63
C ARG A 838 -41.16 50.73 -35.65
N GLY A 839 -40.39 50.52 -34.58
CA GLY A 839 -40.66 49.50 -33.58
C GLY A 839 -40.27 48.07 -33.99
N ILE A 840 -39.53 47.90 -35.10
CA ILE A 840 -39.05 46.58 -35.54
C ILE A 840 -37.72 46.28 -34.85
N LYS A 841 -37.73 45.32 -33.92
CA LYS A 841 -36.59 45.00 -33.04
C LYS A 841 -35.99 43.62 -33.36
N ALA A 842 -34.68 43.54 -33.56
CA ALA A 842 -33.98 42.29 -33.88
C ALA A 842 -34.22 41.19 -32.83
N GLY A 843 -34.22 41.55 -31.54
CA GLY A 843 -34.50 40.62 -30.44
C GLY A 843 -35.88 39.95 -30.51
N GLU A 844 -36.91 40.67 -30.98
CA GLU A 844 -38.26 40.09 -31.17
C GLU A 844 -38.29 39.13 -32.35
N LEU A 845 -37.69 39.53 -33.48
CA LEU A 845 -37.62 38.71 -34.69
C LEU A 845 -36.86 37.39 -34.44
N VAL A 846 -35.74 37.44 -33.69
CA VAL A 846 -34.96 36.25 -33.35
C VAL A 846 -35.71 35.31 -32.45
N ARG A 847 -36.48 35.80 -31.47
CA ARG A 847 -37.31 34.94 -30.62
C ARG A 847 -38.35 34.18 -31.44
N THR A 848 -38.98 34.86 -32.40
CA THR A 848 -39.93 34.23 -33.33
C THR A 848 -39.23 33.18 -34.19
N ALA A 849 -38.11 33.52 -34.81
CA ALA A 849 -37.34 32.59 -35.65
C ALA A 849 -36.84 31.37 -34.86
N ALA A 850 -36.22 31.58 -33.70
CA ALA A 850 -35.67 30.51 -32.87
C ALA A 850 -36.77 29.58 -32.32
N LYS A 851 -37.95 30.12 -31.98
CA LYS A 851 -39.10 29.31 -31.56
C LYS A 851 -39.56 28.37 -32.68
N THR A 852 -39.65 28.87 -33.92
CA THR A 852 -39.98 28.04 -35.10
C THR A 852 -38.93 26.95 -35.35
N LEU A 853 -37.66 27.26 -35.10
CA LEU A 853 -36.56 26.29 -35.19
C LEU A 853 -36.52 25.28 -34.01
N GLY A 854 -37.43 25.38 -33.04
CA GLY A 854 -37.46 24.51 -31.86
C GLY A 854 -36.40 24.84 -30.81
N GLY A 855 -36.05 26.13 -30.64
CA GLY A 855 -35.09 26.58 -29.64
C GLY A 855 -35.31 28.01 -29.15
N GLY A 856 -34.22 28.70 -28.81
CA GLY A 856 -34.23 30.01 -28.17
C GLY A 856 -33.17 30.95 -28.74
N GLY A 857 -33.37 32.25 -28.52
CA GLY A 857 -32.46 33.28 -28.99
C GLY A 857 -32.70 34.63 -28.32
N GLY A 858 -31.71 35.51 -28.40
CA GLY A 858 -31.73 36.80 -27.74
C GLY A 858 -30.64 37.74 -28.24
N GLY A 859 -30.74 39.00 -27.85
CA GLY A 859 -29.83 40.05 -28.26
C GLY A 859 -30.44 41.43 -28.09
N LYS A 860 -29.77 42.43 -28.65
CA LYS A 860 -30.20 43.83 -28.60
C LYS A 860 -31.22 44.12 -29.72
N ASP A 861 -31.84 45.29 -29.66
CA ASP A 861 -32.83 45.71 -30.66
C ASP A 861 -32.21 45.90 -32.06
N ASP A 862 -30.89 46.11 -32.14
CA ASP A 862 -30.13 46.29 -33.38
C ASP A 862 -29.61 44.98 -33.99
N VAL A 863 -29.19 44.02 -33.16
CA VAL A 863 -28.64 42.71 -33.57
C VAL A 863 -28.95 41.66 -32.51
N ALA A 864 -29.49 40.52 -32.94
CA ALA A 864 -29.74 39.37 -32.09
C ALA A 864 -29.38 38.06 -32.78
N GLN A 865 -29.18 37.01 -31.97
CA GLN A 865 -28.79 35.68 -32.45
C GLN A 865 -29.57 34.58 -31.72
N GLY A 866 -29.83 33.48 -32.40
CA GLY A 866 -30.59 32.36 -31.86
C GLY A 866 -30.35 31.09 -32.65
N GLY A 867 -31.02 30.01 -32.23
CA GLY A 867 -30.96 28.73 -32.92
C GLY A 867 -31.97 27.75 -32.39
N GLY A 868 -31.94 26.52 -32.90
CA GLY A 868 -32.86 25.47 -32.51
C GLY A 868 -32.34 24.07 -32.79
N GLN A 869 -33.27 23.10 -32.82
CA GLN A 869 -32.97 21.69 -33.04
C GLN A 869 -33.59 21.15 -34.34
N ASN A 870 -34.39 21.94 -35.06
CA ASN A 870 -35.08 21.50 -36.28
C ASN A 870 -34.57 22.23 -37.54
N PRO A 871 -33.54 21.70 -38.24
CA PRO A 871 -33.06 22.25 -39.50
C PRO A 871 -34.11 22.36 -40.61
N ALA A 872 -35.09 21.45 -40.64
CA ALA A 872 -36.13 21.42 -41.66
C ALA A 872 -37.11 22.60 -41.55
N ALA A 873 -37.17 23.26 -40.39
CA ALA A 873 -38.04 24.41 -40.15
C ALA A 873 -37.44 25.77 -40.57
N ILE A 874 -36.27 25.80 -41.23
CA ILE A 874 -35.62 27.06 -41.64
C ILE A 874 -36.52 27.88 -42.58
N ASP A 875 -37.14 27.25 -43.58
CA ASP A 875 -38.00 27.97 -44.53
C ASP A 875 -39.24 28.54 -43.83
N GLU A 876 -39.78 27.80 -42.86
CA GLU A 876 -40.88 28.27 -42.01
C GLU A 876 -40.45 29.44 -41.11
N ALA A 877 -39.23 29.39 -40.56
CA ALA A 877 -38.68 30.46 -39.73
C ALA A 877 -38.42 31.74 -40.54
N VAL A 878 -37.92 31.62 -41.78
CA VAL A 878 -37.79 32.74 -42.72
C VAL A 878 -39.16 33.37 -42.99
N ALA A 879 -40.17 32.56 -43.29
CA ALA A 879 -41.53 33.04 -43.53
C ALA A 879 -42.16 33.68 -42.28
N ALA A 880 -41.86 33.17 -41.09
CA ALA A 880 -42.34 33.72 -39.82
C ALA A 880 -41.73 35.11 -39.54
N VAL A 881 -40.44 35.30 -39.84
CA VAL A 881 -39.79 36.62 -39.76
C VAL A 881 -40.41 37.59 -40.77
N GLU A 882 -40.63 37.16 -42.02
CA GLU A 882 -41.26 38.00 -43.05
C GLU A 882 -42.67 38.45 -42.66
N ARG A 883 -43.50 37.56 -42.11
CA ARG A 883 -44.83 37.90 -41.57
C ARG A 883 -44.76 38.91 -40.43
N LEU A 884 -43.87 38.69 -39.47
CA LEU A 884 -43.75 39.58 -38.32
C LEU A 884 -43.22 40.97 -38.71
N VAL A 885 -42.33 41.05 -39.70
CA VAL A 885 -41.91 42.33 -40.29
C VAL A 885 -43.10 43.02 -40.95
N ALA A 886 -43.93 42.30 -41.72
CA ALA A 886 -45.13 42.86 -42.34
C ALA A 886 -46.19 43.33 -41.32
N GLU A 887 -46.34 42.67 -40.18
CA GLU A 887 -47.27 43.07 -39.12
C GLU A 887 -46.82 44.33 -38.37
N LYS A 888 -45.50 44.53 -38.25
CA LYS A 888 -44.88 45.65 -37.53
C LYS A 888 -44.58 46.86 -38.42
N ALA A 889 -44.53 46.66 -39.75
CA ALA A 889 -44.34 47.68 -40.77
C ALA A 889 -45.67 48.34 -41.16
#